data_AF-A0A1P8WNT8-F1
#
_entry.id   AF-A0A1P8WNT8-F1
#
_cell.length_a   1.000
_cell.length_b   1.000
_cell.length_c   1.000
_cell.angle_alpha   90.00
_cell.angle_beta   90.00
_cell.angle_gamma   90.00
#
_symmetry.space_group_name_H-M   'P 1'
#
loop_
_entity.id
_entity.type
_entity.pdbx_description
1 polymer ?
#
loop_
_entity_poly.entity_id
_entity_poly.type
_entity_poly.pdbx_seq_one_letter_code
_entity_poly.pdbx_strand_id
1 'polypeptide(L)'
;MPVIAECFDCGRQYRLADDKAGRKIRCKQCGSVVDVPKPTARPARKRRQAASRPAPPARRRAPQRSSKNDKALLYGGIAAGAVVCLGLGVFFGAKMMSGGSSSNVPAGTVAEAGLTENGVAAADLTEDQKAAKEAEYQASLEQQRRDKGEQERASMAQRFGADKVVTIVIDGVVGETDAAHKYLNRKVFRAAYFEYEKSRKQAANQTEQNRKNAEQKAIQDHKDTWGEFGPGFVRYNYQLVDSDTPYPKIANGGRIDNTFTYYAAPASNVQEFANRIGVGNVISASGGQIKIQASLPTPIPDPDIEELVLQYGAEKVVHVKVSGANGDPRLVQMFIENESAKLADDRGRLQMVAMKPLGDGQFEFTAAPVSNPQVFGESIPWGSLQNVDCSERIVSIAATLPEHLPTESELKAAQAAERAKEKAIRDADWAHKPRPDESELDWAVRVIKDVDVWGIEKALKALTYMDVVEERREEISRLLIQNLGATHFGLKAILPAMMHWRTEDTETAILRLGGGHMASWDRPVVMEALVELNTPKTAEALASALPDFHSADASVKYLIEMGPIAEEPVLRFLKHENAKVRGRVYTILMEIGGSETMKKIRTNIKLENDAGMKAAAEACMEEVRTRVMEAREAEKKTSEGDVK
;
A
#
# COMPACT_ATOMS: atom_id res chain seq x y z
N MET A 1 9.13 31.32 16.44
CA MET A 1 8.50 30.17 15.75
C MET A 1 8.91 28.95 16.55
N PRO A 2 8.02 28.02 16.93
CA PRO A 2 8.42 26.91 17.80
C PRO A 2 9.62 26.15 17.21
N VAL A 3 10.67 25.96 18.01
CA VAL A 3 11.85 25.18 17.63
C VAL A 3 11.48 23.71 17.75
N ILE A 4 11.73 22.94 16.68
CA ILE A 4 11.49 21.50 16.68
C ILE A 4 12.81 20.82 17.03
N ALA A 5 12.82 19.99 18.07
CA ALA A 5 13.93 19.13 18.45
C ALA A 5 13.48 17.67 18.48
N GLU A 6 14.34 16.75 18.03
CA GLU A 6 14.05 15.31 18.01
C GLU A 6 14.99 14.59 18.97
N CYS A 7 14.45 13.68 19.78
CA CYS A 7 15.25 12.87 20.68
C CYS A 7 15.99 11.79 19.88
N PHE A 8 17.32 11.71 20.00
CA PHE A 8 18.13 10.75 19.23
C PHE A 8 17.83 9.28 19.61
N ASP A 9 17.56 9.00 20.89
CA ASP A 9 17.36 7.61 21.33
C ASP A 9 15.97 7.04 21.01
N CYS A 10 14.91 7.86 21.05
CA CYS A 10 13.53 7.38 20.88
C CYS A 10 12.77 8.01 19.70
N GLY A 11 13.39 8.92 18.94
CA GLY A 11 12.80 9.57 17.77
C GLY A 11 11.63 10.53 18.03
N ARG A 12 11.30 10.83 19.29
CA ARG A 12 10.15 11.70 19.61
C ARG A 12 10.47 13.16 19.33
N GLN A 13 9.60 13.81 18.56
CA GLN A 13 9.70 15.23 18.24
C GLN A 13 9.02 16.10 19.30
N TYR A 14 9.71 17.16 19.70
CA TYR A 14 9.25 18.16 20.66
C TYR A 14 9.13 19.52 19.98
N ARG A 15 7.95 20.14 20.07
CA ARG A 15 7.76 21.56 19.75
C ARG A 15 8.06 22.36 21.01
N LEU A 16 9.16 23.09 20.99
CA LEU A 16 9.67 23.85 22.12
C LEU A 16 9.54 25.35 21.85
N ALA A 17 9.39 26.13 22.90
CA ALA A 17 9.42 27.58 22.80
C ALA A 17 10.84 28.07 22.43
N ASP A 18 10.92 29.25 21.80
CA ASP A 18 12.16 29.85 21.31
C ASP A 18 13.21 30.07 22.44
N ASP A 19 12.77 30.20 23.70
CA ASP A 19 13.64 30.36 24.88
C ASP A 19 14.45 29.09 25.22
N LYS A 20 14.07 27.95 24.65
CA LYS A 20 14.79 26.67 24.80
C LYS A 20 15.86 26.47 23.74
N ALA A 21 15.96 27.34 22.74
CA ALA A 21 16.98 27.23 21.70
C ALA A 21 18.41 27.28 22.28
N GLY A 22 19.23 26.28 21.97
CA GLY A 22 20.59 26.13 22.50
C GLY A 22 20.68 25.62 23.93
N ARG A 23 19.59 25.14 24.52
CA ARG A 23 19.58 24.49 25.84
C ARG A 23 19.44 22.97 25.70
N LYS A 24 19.89 22.26 26.73
CA LYS A 24 19.64 20.82 26.92
C LYS A 24 18.30 20.61 27.61
N ILE A 25 17.47 19.73 27.09
CA ILE A 25 16.21 19.29 27.72
C ILE A 25 16.24 17.78 27.94
N ARG A 26 15.45 17.25 28.88
CA ARG A 26 15.28 15.79 29.01
C ARG A 26 14.07 15.33 28.20
N CYS A 27 14.24 14.23 27.46
CA CYS A 27 13.17 13.53 26.78
C CYS A 27 12.15 13.03 27.81
N LYS A 28 10.87 13.33 27.59
CA LYS A 28 9.78 12.87 28.48
C LYS A 28 9.49 11.36 28.36
N GLN A 29 10.01 10.70 27.32
CA GLN A 29 9.73 9.29 27.05
C GLN A 29 10.85 8.36 27.53
N CYS A 30 12.11 8.64 27.18
CA CYS A 30 13.25 7.79 27.55
C CYS A 30 14.22 8.45 28.56
N GLY A 31 14.02 9.72 28.93
CA GLY A 31 14.84 10.40 29.94
C GLY A 31 16.17 10.95 29.44
N SER A 32 16.58 10.65 28.20
CA SER A 32 17.86 11.11 27.65
C SER A 32 17.90 12.63 27.39
N VAL A 33 19.11 13.18 27.30
CA VAL A 33 19.33 14.62 27.14
C VAL A 33 19.34 14.99 25.66
N VAL A 34 18.41 15.85 25.24
CA VAL A 34 18.25 16.36 23.87
C VAL A 34 18.81 17.77 23.78
N ASP A 35 19.74 17.99 22.85
CA ASP A 35 20.28 19.31 22.52
C ASP A 35 19.33 20.04 21.56
N VAL A 36 18.80 21.20 21.99
CA VAL A 36 17.91 22.01 21.15
C VAL A 36 18.76 22.92 20.25
N PRO A 37 18.66 22.84 18.91
CA PRO A 37 19.49 23.64 18.02
C PRO A 37 19.26 25.14 18.21
N LYS A 38 20.35 25.91 18.31
CA LYS A 38 20.30 27.38 18.26
C LYS A 38 19.95 27.79 16.82
N PRO A 39 18.94 28.64 16.59
CA PRO A 39 18.68 29.15 15.25
C PRO A 39 19.93 29.89 14.77
N THR A 40 20.63 29.31 13.80
CA THR A 40 21.75 29.97 13.13
C THR A 40 21.23 31.28 12.58
N ALA A 41 21.79 32.39 13.06
CA ALA A 41 21.40 33.73 12.66
C ALA A 41 21.35 33.79 11.13
N ARG A 42 20.14 33.91 10.60
CA ARG A 42 19.93 33.97 9.16
C ARG A 42 20.82 35.11 8.63
N PRO A 43 21.76 34.85 7.69
CA PRO A 43 22.69 35.87 7.22
C PRO A 43 21.88 37.08 6.76
N ALA A 44 22.24 38.26 7.29
CA ALA A 44 21.55 39.51 7.03
C ALA A 44 21.44 39.70 5.52
N ARG A 45 20.24 39.47 4.99
CA ARG A 45 19.95 39.62 3.56
C ARG A 45 20.18 41.10 3.25
N LYS A 46 21.31 41.44 2.62
CA LYS A 46 21.60 42.79 2.10
C LYS A 46 20.33 43.30 1.43
N ARG A 47 19.75 44.35 2.00
CA ARG A 47 18.56 45.03 1.53
C ARG A 47 18.85 45.49 0.11
N ARG A 48 18.41 44.70 -0.88
CA ARG A 48 18.45 45.06 -2.30
C ARG A 48 17.76 46.42 -2.40
N GLN A 49 18.53 47.44 -2.78
CA GLN A 49 17.99 48.75 -3.13
C GLN A 49 16.89 48.54 -4.16
N ALA A 50 15.74 49.17 -3.91
CA ALA A 50 14.59 49.10 -4.78
C ALA A 50 14.94 49.73 -6.12
N ALA A 51 15.27 48.89 -7.10
CA ALA A 51 15.27 49.31 -8.49
C ALA A 51 13.83 49.72 -8.85
N SER A 52 13.70 50.95 -9.34
CA SER A 52 12.46 51.53 -9.86
C SER A 52 11.76 50.56 -10.81
N ARG A 53 10.55 50.15 -10.43
CA ARG A 53 9.62 49.40 -11.28
C ARG A 53 9.41 50.15 -12.60
N PRO A 54 9.67 49.56 -13.78
CA PRO A 54 9.17 50.11 -15.03
C PRO A 54 7.64 50.07 -15.06
N ALA A 55 7.04 51.11 -15.63
CA ALA A 55 5.60 51.30 -15.72
C ALA A 55 4.92 50.12 -16.46
N PRO A 56 3.71 49.71 -16.03
CA PRO A 56 2.97 48.65 -16.71
C PRO A 56 2.60 49.06 -18.13
N PRO A 57 2.73 48.17 -19.14
CA PRO A 57 2.29 48.46 -20.49
C PRO A 57 0.76 48.61 -20.54
N ALA A 58 0.31 49.59 -21.33
CA ALA A 58 -1.09 49.95 -21.51
C ALA A 58 -1.95 48.74 -21.92
N ARG A 59 -3.07 48.54 -21.21
CA ARG A 59 -4.10 47.54 -21.54
C ARG A 59 -4.62 47.78 -22.97
N ARG A 60 -4.28 46.88 -23.90
CA ARG A 60 -4.98 46.78 -25.19
C ARG A 60 -6.41 46.31 -24.93
N ARG A 61 -7.39 47.12 -25.34
CA ARG A 61 -8.82 46.76 -25.33
C ARG A 61 -9.07 45.61 -26.29
N ALA A 62 -9.69 44.55 -25.80
CA ALA A 62 -10.21 43.48 -26.63
C ALA A 62 -11.38 43.98 -27.50
N PRO A 63 -11.49 43.57 -28.78
CA PRO A 63 -12.60 43.96 -29.63
C PRO A 63 -13.90 43.28 -29.18
N GLN A 64 -14.97 44.07 -29.07
CA GLN A 64 -16.33 43.59 -28.82
C GLN A 64 -16.78 42.70 -29.99
N ARG A 65 -17.13 41.45 -29.69
CA ARG A 65 -17.84 40.58 -30.64
C ARG A 65 -19.33 40.92 -30.59
N SER A 66 -19.84 41.38 -31.73
CA SER A 66 -21.27 41.62 -31.95
C SER A 66 -22.03 40.30 -32.02
N SER A 67 -23.07 40.16 -31.20
CA SER A 67 -24.06 39.10 -31.31
C SER A 67 -24.89 39.29 -32.58
N LYS A 68 -24.81 38.36 -33.52
CA LYS A 68 -25.85 38.14 -34.52
C LYS A 68 -26.39 36.74 -34.36
N ASN A 69 -27.73 36.70 -34.29
CA ASN A 69 -28.57 35.52 -34.31
C ASN A 69 -28.20 34.59 -35.47
N ASP A 70 -28.26 33.29 -35.25
CA ASP A 70 -28.78 32.36 -36.26
C ASP A 70 -29.49 31.17 -35.59
N LYS A 71 -30.81 31.28 -35.58
CA LYS A 71 -31.74 30.16 -35.48
C LYS A 71 -31.88 29.56 -36.88
N ALA A 72 -31.05 28.58 -37.24
CA ALA A 72 -31.30 27.72 -38.40
C ALA A 72 -30.32 26.53 -38.38
N LEU A 73 -30.73 25.42 -37.77
CA LEU A 73 -30.63 24.06 -38.33
C LEU A 73 -31.05 23.05 -37.27
N LEU A 74 -32.37 22.92 -37.16
CA LEU A 74 -33.04 21.72 -36.67
C LEU A 74 -33.75 21.17 -37.90
N TYR A 75 -33.18 20.16 -38.56
CA TYR A 75 -33.81 19.16 -39.46
C TYR A 75 -32.69 18.39 -40.18
N GLY A 76 -32.48 17.12 -39.79
CA GLY A 76 -31.48 16.26 -40.43
C GLY A 76 -31.18 14.97 -39.65
N GLY A 77 -32.22 14.30 -39.16
CA GLY A 77 -32.09 12.93 -38.68
C GLY A 77 -32.07 11.93 -39.83
N ILE A 78 -31.50 10.75 -39.55
CA ILE A 78 -31.71 9.46 -40.24
C ILE A 78 -30.94 9.30 -41.57
N ALA A 79 -29.68 8.81 -41.51
CA ALA A 79 -29.06 7.98 -42.58
C ALA A 79 -27.63 7.43 -42.31
N ALA A 80 -27.12 7.36 -41.07
CA ALA A 80 -25.73 6.92 -40.84
C ALA A 80 -25.57 5.79 -39.80
N GLY A 81 -26.57 4.91 -39.71
CA GLY A 81 -26.64 3.83 -38.71
C GLY A 81 -26.50 2.41 -39.25
N ALA A 82 -25.96 2.20 -40.46
CA ALA A 82 -25.96 0.86 -41.09
C ALA A 82 -24.66 0.46 -41.83
N VAL A 83 -23.52 1.12 -41.61
CA VAL A 83 -22.24 0.76 -42.29
C VAL A 83 -21.12 0.32 -41.31
N VAL A 84 -21.33 0.40 -39.99
CA VAL A 84 -20.25 0.13 -39.01
C VAL A 84 -20.17 -1.34 -38.58
N CYS A 85 -21.16 -2.20 -38.87
CA CYS A 85 -21.16 -3.60 -38.40
C CYS A 85 -20.57 -4.63 -39.38
N LEU A 86 -20.16 -4.25 -40.60
CA LEU A 86 -19.51 -5.17 -41.55
C LEU A 86 -17.99 -4.97 -41.70
N GLY A 87 -17.42 -3.89 -41.15
CA GLY A 87 -15.98 -3.60 -41.23
C GLY A 87 -15.11 -4.27 -40.16
N LEU A 88 -15.70 -4.74 -39.06
CA LEU A 88 -14.95 -5.32 -37.94
C LEU A 88 -14.69 -6.83 -38.07
N GLY A 89 -15.35 -7.52 -39.00
CA GLY A 89 -15.14 -8.95 -39.26
C GLY A 89 -13.93 -9.27 -40.15
N VAL A 90 -13.44 -8.31 -40.94
CA VAL A 90 -12.33 -8.54 -41.90
C VAL A 90 -10.96 -8.23 -41.28
N PHE A 91 -10.90 -7.40 -40.23
CA PHE A 91 -9.62 -7.03 -39.61
C PHE A 91 -9.04 -8.11 -38.67
N PHE A 92 -9.86 -9.05 -38.20
CA PHE A 92 -9.40 -10.19 -37.38
C PHE A 92 -8.99 -11.42 -38.21
N GLY A 93 -9.38 -11.53 -39.48
CA GLY A 93 -9.01 -12.65 -40.36
C GLY A 93 -7.62 -12.54 -40.99
N ALA A 94 -7.09 -11.32 -41.14
CA ALA A 94 -5.82 -11.08 -41.86
C ALA A 94 -4.55 -11.11 -40.98
N LYS A 95 -4.69 -11.25 -39.64
CA LYS A 95 -3.54 -11.30 -38.71
C LYS A 95 -3.13 -12.71 -38.28
N MET A 96 -3.82 -13.75 -38.78
CA MET A 96 -3.50 -15.17 -38.53
C MET A 96 -2.66 -15.81 -39.65
N MET A 97 -2.27 -15.07 -40.70
CA MET A 97 -1.45 -15.62 -41.82
C MET A 97 -0.14 -14.87 -42.10
N SER A 98 0.31 -13.98 -41.21
CA SER A 98 1.66 -13.40 -41.28
C SER A 98 2.58 -14.09 -40.27
N GLY A 99 2.75 -15.40 -40.47
CA GLY A 99 3.89 -16.15 -39.94
C GLY A 99 5.15 -15.67 -40.68
N GLY A 100 5.72 -14.57 -40.19
CA GLY A 100 7.05 -14.14 -40.58
C GLY A 100 8.03 -15.21 -40.14
N SER A 101 8.54 -15.96 -41.12
CA SER A 101 9.70 -16.83 -40.98
C SER A 101 10.83 -16.04 -40.33
N SER A 102 10.99 -16.20 -39.02
CA SER A 102 12.29 -16.05 -38.39
C SER A 102 13.13 -17.15 -39.02
N SER A 103 14.03 -16.77 -39.92
CA SER A 103 15.15 -17.61 -40.30
C SER A 103 15.92 -17.90 -39.01
N ASN A 104 15.57 -19.03 -38.39
CA ASN A 104 16.49 -19.80 -37.58
C ASN A 104 17.72 -20.02 -38.47
N VAL A 105 18.70 -19.14 -38.36
CA VAL A 105 20.08 -19.53 -38.61
C VAL A 105 20.29 -20.70 -37.67
N PRO A 106 20.51 -21.93 -38.15
CA PRO A 106 20.77 -23.05 -37.27
C PRO A 106 21.92 -22.62 -36.37
N ALA A 107 21.68 -22.62 -35.06
CA ALA A 107 22.76 -22.58 -34.09
C ALA A 107 23.71 -23.68 -34.53
N GLY A 108 24.87 -23.27 -35.08
CA GLY A 108 25.87 -24.20 -35.57
C GLY A 108 26.06 -25.24 -34.49
N THR A 109 25.74 -26.48 -34.82
CA THR A 109 26.20 -27.64 -34.09
C THR A 109 27.66 -27.36 -33.76
N VAL A 110 27.96 -27.23 -32.46
CA VAL A 110 29.32 -27.17 -31.96
C VAL A 110 30.01 -28.37 -32.58
N ALA A 111 30.79 -28.11 -33.64
CA ALA A 111 31.49 -29.15 -34.36
C ALA A 111 32.33 -29.89 -33.32
N GLU A 112 32.06 -31.19 -33.17
CA GLU A 112 32.92 -32.09 -32.42
C GLU A 112 34.37 -31.78 -32.82
N ALA A 113 35.17 -31.47 -31.80
CA ALA A 113 36.55 -31.06 -31.95
C ALA A 113 37.31 -32.10 -32.77
N GLY A 114 37.78 -31.72 -33.97
CA GLY A 114 38.69 -32.59 -34.69
C GLY A 114 39.13 -32.15 -36.07
N LEU A 115 38.27 -31.51 -36.87
CA LEU A 115 38.59 -31.23 -38.27
C LEU A 115 38.12 -29.82 -38.66
N THR A 116 39.06 -29.00 -39.11
CA THR A 116 38.75 -27.74 -39.81
C THR A 116 38.03 -28.07 -41.14
N GLU A 117 37.31 -27.12 -41.76
CA GLU A 117 36.64 -27.36 -43.07
C GLU A 117 37.58 -27.87 -44.18
N ASN A 118 38.90 -27.78 -43.99
CA ASN A 118 39.95 -28.30 -44.87
C ASN A 118 40.60 -29.62 -44.39
N GLY A 119 40.04 -30.29 -43.39
CA GLY A 119 40.52 -31.60 -42.91
C GLY A 119 41.85 -31.56 -42.13
N VAL A 120 42.35 -30.39 -41.74
CA VAL A 120 43.57 -30.26 -40.90
C VAL A 120 43.15 -30.34 -39.43
N ALA A 121 43.76 -31.26 -38.69
CA ALA A 121 43.57 -31.37 -37.25
C ALA A 121 44.08 -30.10 -36.56
N ALA A 122 43.35 -29.61 -35.54
CA ALA A 122 43.73 -28.39 -34.82
C ALA A 122 45.14 -28.46 -34.17
N ALA A 123 45.67 -29.67 -33.99
CA ALA A 123 47.02 -29.93 -33.48
C ALA A 123 48.14 -29.60 -34.50
N ASP A 124 47.85 -29.57 -35.80
CA ASP A 124 48.86 -29.40 -36.86
C ASP A 124 49.01 -27.94 -37.33
N LEU A 125 48.27 -27.00 -36.72
CA LEU A 125 48.41 -25.58 -37.02
C LEU A 125 49.70 -25.03 -36.41
N THR A 126 50.49 -24.31 -37.22
CA THR A 126 51.62 -23.53 -36.68
C THR A 126 51.11 -22.45 -35.73
N GLU A 127 51.95 -21.96 -34.81
CA GLU A 127 51.56 -20.90 -33.87
C GLU A 127 51.05 -19.63 -34.61
N ASP A 128 51.63 -19.30 -35.77
CA ASP A 128 51.15 -18.20 -36.62
C ASP A 128 49.73 -18.46 -37.17
N GLN A 129 49.41 -19.71 -37.53
CA GLN A 129 48.08 -20.09 -38.00
C GLN A 129 47.05 -20.11 -36.87
N LYS A 130 47.45 -20.49 -35.64
CA LYS A 130 46.59 -20.39 -34.46
C LYS A 130 46.29 -18.92 -34.13
N ALA A 131 47.31 -18.06 -34.11
CA ALA A 131 47.14 -16.63 -33.90
C ALA A 131 46.26 -15.97 -34.97
N ALA A 132 46.44 -16.34 -36.25
CA ALA A 132 45.60 -15.85 -37.34
C ALA A 132 44.13 -16.28 -37.18
N LYS A 133 43.87 -17.55 -36.85
CA LYS A 133 42.50 -18.05 -36.61
C LYS A 133 41.86 -17.45 -35.36
N GLU A 134 42.64 -17.23 -34.30
CA GLU A 134 42.15 -16.53 -33.11
C GLU A 134 41.79 -15.09 -33.45
N ALA A 135 42.61 -14.38 -34.23
CA ALA A 135 42.30 -13.04 -34.71
C ALA A 135 41.04 -13.01 -35.60
N GLU A 136 40.88 -13.97 -36.52
CA GLU A 136 39.66 -14.10 -37.34
C GLU A 136 38.42 -14.38 -36.49
N TYR A 137 38.54 -15.25 -35.47
CA TYR A 137 37.46 -15.55 -34.54
C TYR A 137 37.06 -14.34 -33.70
N GLN A 138 38.03 -13.60 -33.16
CA GLN A 138 37.77 -12.36 -32.42
C GLN A 138 37.11 -11.30 -33.33
N ALA A 139 37.60 -11.14 -34.56
CA ALA A 139 36.98 -10.23 -35.53
C ALA A 139 35.53 -10.63 -35.86
N SER A 140 35.24 -11.94 -35.99
CA SER A 140 33.89 -12.46 -36.19
C SER A 140 32.97 -12.17 -35.01
N LEU A 141 33.43 -12.41 -33.77
CA LEU A 141 32.68 -12.07 -32.56
C LEU A 141 32.40 -10.57 -32.44
N GLU A 142 33.37 -9.73 -32.81
CA GLU A 142 33.19 -8.28 -32.85
C GLU A 142 32.16 -7.86 -33.90
N GLN A 143 32.20 -8.44 -35.10
CA GLN A 143 31.21 -8.17 -36.14
C GLN A 143 29.79 -8.57 -35.69
N GLN A 144 29.63 -9.76 -35.11
CA GLN A 144 28.35 -10.21 -34.56
C GLN A 144 27.82 -9.27 -33.46
N ARG A 145 28.71 -8.75 -32.60
CA ARG A 145 28.34 -7.77 -31.57
C ARG A 145 27.89 -6.44 -32.19
N ARG A 146 28.55 -5.96 -33.25
CA ARG A 146 28.14 -4.76 -33.98
C ARG A 146 26.78 -4.94 -34.63
N ASP A 147 26.58 -6.04 -35.36
CA ASP A 147 25.31 -6.35 -36.04
C ASP A 147 24.16 -6.44 -35.03
N LYS A 148 24.39 -7.11 -33.89
CA LYS A 148 23.42 -7.16 -32.79
C LYS A 148 23.14 -5.77 -32.21
N GLY A 149 24.17 -4.96 -32.01
CA GLY A 149 24.03 -3.58 -31.54
C GLY A 149 23.20 -2.71 -32.49
N GLU A 150 23.40 -2.85 -33.80
CA GLU A 150 22.62 -2.14 -34.83
C GLU A 150 21.15 -2.61 -34.87
N GLN A 151 20.90 -3.91 -34.75
CA GLN A 151 19.55 -4.45 -34.61
C GLN A 151 18.86 -3.89 -33.35
N GLU A 152 19.58 -3.84 -32.23
CA GLU A 152 19.07 -3.26 -30.99
C GLU A 152 18.81 -1.75 -31.14
N ARG A 153 19.67 -1.01 -31.83
CA ARG A 153 19.45 0.40 -32.18
C ARG A 153 18.19 0.60 -33.02
N ALA A 154 17.98 -0.23 -34.05
CA ALA A 154 16.77 -0.18 -34.87
C ALA A 154 15.51 -0.47 -34.03
N SER A 155 15.57 -1.46 -33.14
CA SER A 155 14.48 -1.76 -32.19
C SER A 155 14.18 -0.59 -31.24
N MET A 156 15.21 0.13 -30.81
CA MET A 156 15.06 1.34 -29.99
C MET A 156 14.43 2.48 -30.80
N ALA A 157 14.85 2.68 -32.05
CA ALA A 157 14.29 3.73 -32.90
C ALA A 157 12.79 3.52 -33.14
N GLN A 158 12.36 2.27 -33.32
CA GLN A 158 10.94 1.92 -33.44
C GLN A 158 10.16 2.19 -32.14
N ARG A 159 10.76 1.93 -30.97
CA ARG A 159 10.09 2.06 -29.67
C ARG A 159 10.07 3.49 -29.13
N PHE A 160 11.16 4.23 -29.28
CA PHE A 160 11.36 5.54 -28.66
C PHE A 160 11.21 6.71 -29.66
N GLY A 161 11.25 6.43 -30.96
CA GLY A 161 11.44 7.43 -32.00
C GLY A 161 12.93 7.57 -32.35
N ALA A 162 13.25 7.63 -33.64
CA ALA A 162 14.63 7.69 -34.12
C ALA A 162 15.39 8.94 -33.63
N ASP A 163 14.69 10.03 -33.37
CA ASP A 163 15.20 11.29 -32.83
C ASP A 163 15.60 11.20 -31.35
N LYS A 164 15.09 10.21 -30.62
CA LYS A 164 15.41 9.98 -29.19
C LYS A 164 16.45 8.89 -28.96
N VAL A 165 17.01 8.30 -30.04
CA VAL A 165 18.08 7.31 -29.96
C VAL A 165 19.41 7.94 -30.32
N VAL A 166 20.40 7.79 -29.44
CA VAL A 166 21.75 8.31 -29.65
C VAL A 166 22.76 7.18 -29.81
N THR A 167 23.73 7.38 -30.69
CA THR A 167 24.96 6.58 -30.80
C THR A 167 26.07 7.31 -30.07
N ILE A 168 26.70 6.65 -29.10
CA ILE A 168 27.69 7.24 -28.22
C ILE A 168 29.01 6.52 -28.49
N VAL A 169 30.02 7.26 -28.92
CA VAL A 169 31.38 6.78 -29.16
C VAL A 169 32.28 7.40 -28.10
N ILE A 170 32.96 6.57 -27.32
CA ILE A 170 33.80 6.99 -26.19
C ILE A 170 35.24 6.53 -26.49
N ASP A 171 36.08 7.47 -26.88
CA ASP A 171 37.46 7.25 -27.33
C ASP A 171 38.47 7.40 -26.19
N GLY A 172 39.62 6.72 -26.29
CA GLY A 172 40.74 6.86 -25.35
C GLY A 172 40.46 6.32 -23.95
N VAL A 173 39.65 5.26 -23.86
CA VAL A 173 39.37 4.57 -22.60
C VAL A 173 40.61 3.76 -22.19
N VAL A 174 41.22 4.11 -21.07
CA VAL A 174 42.39 3.42 -20.49
C VAL A 174 41.96 2.68 -19.22
N GLY A 175 42.52 1.47 -19.00
CA GLY A 175 42.27 0.66 -17.81
C GLY A 175 41.81 -0.76 -18.16
N GLU A 176 41.36 -1.50 -17.15
CA GLU A 176 40.78 -2.83 -17.34
C GLU A 176 39.48 -2.74 -18.14
N THR A 177 39.41 -3.50 -19.24
CA THR A 177 38.32 -3.46 -20.22
C THR A 177 36.95 -3.66 -19.58
N ASP A 178 36.82 -4.64 -18.69
CA ASP A 178 35.54 -5.03 -18.09
C ASP A 178 35.06 -4.01 -17.07
N ALA A 179 35.97 -3.49 -16.24
CA ALA A 179 35.69 -2.40 -15.31
C ALA A 179 35.25 -1.14 -16.06
N ALA A 180 35.95 -0.79 -17.14
CA ALA A 180 35.59 0.34 -18.00
C ALA A 180 34.22 0.15 -18.64
N HIS A 181 33.92 -1.04 -19.16
CA HIS A 181 32.62 -1.34 -19.76
C HIS A 181 31.48 -1.20 -18.74
N LYS A 182 31.62 -1.82 -17.55
CA LYS A 182 30.62 -1.76 -16.46
C LYS A 182 30.36 -0.30 -16.05
N TYR A 183 31.42 0.48 -15.87
CA TYR A 183 31.36 1.88 -15.48
C TYR A 183 30.67 2.75 -16.55
N LEU A 184 31.13 2.66 -17.80
CA LEU A 184 30.57 3.43 -18.92
C LEU A 184 29.10 3.08 -19.17
N ASN A 185 28.73 1.81 -19.13
CA ASN A 185 27.35 1.37 -19.28
C ASN A 185 26.44 2.00 -18.21
N ARG A 186 26.84 1.97 -16.93
CA ARG A 186 26.08 2.60 -15.83
C ARG A 186 25.93 4.10 -16.03
N LYS A 187 26.99 4.80 -16.47
CA LYS A 187 26.96 6.25 -16.72
C LYS A 187 25.99 6.63 -17.84
N VAL A 188 26.04 5.89 -18.94
CA VAL A 188 25.08 6.07 -20.05
C VAL A 188 23.65 5.76 -19.59
N PHE A 189 23.46 4.71 -18.78
CA PHE A 189 22.15 4.36 -18.23
C PHE A 189 21.57 5.46 -17.37
N ARG A 190 22.38 6.02 -16.48
CA ARG A 190 21.96 7.08 -15.60
C ARG A 190 21.55 8.34 -16.35
N ALA A 191 22.26 8.69 -17.43
CA ALA A 191 21.89 9.80 -18.29
C ALA A 191 20.50 9.58 -18.93
N ALA A 192 20.23 8.37 -19.44
CA ALA A 192 18.93 8.02 -20.01
C ALA A 192 17.81 7.92 -18.96
N TYR A 193 18.12 7.38 -17.78
CA TYR A 193 17.19 7.29 -16.67
C TYR A 193 16.76 8.65 -16.16
N PHE A 194 17.65 9.64 -16.18
CA PHE A 194 17.31 11.01 -15.82
C PHE A 194 16.21 11.59 -16.74
N GLU A 195 16.29 11.36 -18.05
CA GLU A 195 15.25 11.80 -19.01
C GLU A 195 13.90 11.11 -18.74
N TYR A 196 13.93 9.81 -18.45
CA TYR A 196 12.75 9.06 -18.04
C TYR A 196 12.13 9.61 -16.74
N GLU A 197 12.92 9.85 -15.70
CA GLU A 197 12.45 10.38 -14.42
C GLU A 197 11.87 11.80 -14.57
N LYS A 198 12.53 12.64 -15.38
CA LYS A 198 12.06 13.99 -15.72
C LYS A 198 10.70 13.95 -16.39
N SER A 199 10.50 13.07 -17.38
CA SER A 199 9.20 12.89 -18.05
C SER A 199 8.12 12.40 -17.07
N ARG A 200 8.44 11.45 -16.19
CA ARG A 200 7.52 11.00 -15.13
C ARG A 200 7.11 12.11 -14.17
N LYS A 201 8.06 12.94 -13.72
CA LYS A 201 7.77 14.08 -12.85
C LYS A 201 6.89 15.11 -13.57
N GLN A 202 7.13 15.36 -14.85
CA GLN A 202 6.29 16.26 -15.66
C GLN A 202 4.86 15.72 -15.79
N ALA A 203 4.69 14.43 -16.11
CA ALA A 203 3.39 13.78 -16.21
C ALA A 203 2.62 13.79 -14.87
N ALA A 204 3.31 13.53 -13.75
CA ALA A 204 2.74 13.63 -12.41
C ALA A 204 2.31 15.07 -12.06
N ASN A 205 3.15 16.07 -12.33
CA ASN A 205 2.82 17.47 -12.11
C ASN A 205 1.63 17.92 -12.97
N GLN A 206 1.56 17.47 -14.22
CA GLN A 206 0.44 17.77 -15.12
C GLN A 206 -0.85 17.10 -14.65
N THR A 207 -0.77 15.86 -14.16
CA THR A 207 -1.90 15.17 -13.53
C THR A 207 -2.42 15.94 -12.31
N GLU A 208 -1.51 16.42 -11.45
CA GLU A 208 -1.90 17.24 -10.30
C GLU A 208 -2.55 18.57 -10.73
N GLN A 209 -2.03 19.21 -11.77
CA GLN A 209 -2.62 20.42 -12.34
C GLN A 209 -4.02 20.15 -12.91
N ASN A 210 -4.20 19.04 -13.64
CA ASN A 210 -5.49 18.61 -14.17
C ASN A 210 -6.49 18.37 -13.03
N ARG A 211 -6.05 17.75 -11.93
CA ARG A 211 -6.86 17.54 -10.73
C ARG A 211 -7.32 18.87 -10.12
N LYS A 212 -6.40 19.81 -9.89
CA LYS A 212 -6.72 21.14 -9.34
C LYS A 212 -7.65 21.94 -10.24
N ASN A 213 -7.44 21.89 -11.55
CA ASN A 213 -8.31 22.56 -12.52
C ASN A 213 -9.72 21.95 -12.53
N ALA A 214 -9.84 20.62 -12.48
CA ALA A 214 -11.11 19.92 -12.43
C ALA A 214 -11.87 20.19 -11.13
N GLU A 215 -11.17 20.21 -10.00
CA GLU A 215 -11.70 20.57 -8.69
C GLU A 215 -12.26 22.00 -8.68
N GLN A 216 -11.46 22.98 -9.12
CA GLN A 216 -11.90 24.38 -9.19
C GLN A 216 -13.10 24.57 -10.11
N LYS A 217 -13.09 23.91 -11.27
CA LYS A 217 -14.22 23.92 -12.20
C LYS A 217 -15.47 23.33 -11.55
N ALA A 218 -15.37 22.19 -10.88
CA ALA A 218 -16.51 21.54 -10.27
C ALA A 218 -17.10 22.36 -9.11
N ILE A 219 -16.25 23.03 -8.31
CA ILE A 219 -16.71 23.97 -7.27
C ILE A 219 -17.44 25.15 -7.91
N GLN A 220 -16.91 25.70 -9.00
CA GLN A 220 -17.54 26.81 -9.72
C GLN A 220 -18.89 26.39 -10.32
N ASP A 221 -18.93 25.27 -11.04
CA ASP A 221 -20.15 24.71 -11.63
C ASP A 221 -21.21 24.41 -10.55
N HIS A 222 -20.79 23.92 -9.38
CA HIS A 222 -21.67 23.69 -8.24
C HIS A 222 -22.25 25.01 -7.70
N LYS A 223 -21.42 26.03 -7.51
CA LYS A 223 -21.85 27.36 -7.06
C LYS A 223 -22.80 28.01 -8.06
N ASP A 224 -22.54 27.88 -9.35
CA ASP A 224 -23.38 28.44 -10.41
C ASP A 224 -24.73 27.73 -10.51
N THR A 225 -24.77 26.42 -10.21
CA THR A 225 -26.01 25.61 -10.26
C THR A 225 -26.86 25.76 -9.00
N TRP A 226 -26.25 25.77 -7.81
CA TRP A 226 -26.96 25.65 -6.54
C TRP A 226 -26.84 26.86 -5.62
N GLY A 227 -26.02 27.86 -5.97
CA GLY A 227 -25.74 29.00 -5.10
C GLY A 227 -25.10 28.57 -3.78
N GLU A 228 -25.56 29.13 -2.67
CA GLU A 228 -25.09 28.79 -1.32
C GLU A 228 -25.81 27.57 -0.69
N PHE A 229 -26.88 27.06 -1.33
CA PHE A 229 -27.77 26.04 -0.77
C PHE A 229 -27.58 24.64 -1.39
N GLY A 230 -26.42 24.37 -2.01
CA GLY A 230 -26.11 23.10 -2.64
C GLY A 230 -25.64 21.99 -1.68
N PRO A 231 -25.58 20.73 -2.15
CA PRO A 231 -25.03 19.62 -1.36
C PRO A 231 -23.57 19.86 -0.95
N GLY A 232 -23.21 19.53 0.29
CA GLY A 232 -21.89 19.82 0.88
C GLY A 232 -20.70 19.04 0.32
N PHE A 233 -20.86 18.32 -0.80
CA PHE A 233 -19.78 17.62 -1.49
C PHE A 233 -19.94 17.73 -3.01
N VAL A 234 -18.81 17.83 -3.70
CA VAL A 234 -18.74 17.88 -5.16
C VAL A 234 -17.83 16.75 -5.65
N ARG A 235 -18.35 15.92 -6.55
CA ARG A 235 -17.54 14.90 -7.24
C ARG A 235 -17.03 15.48 -8.56
N TYR A 236 -15.78 15.22 -8.88
CA TYR A 236 -15.18 15.64 -10.14
C TYR A 236 -14.28 14.54 -10.69
N ASN A 237 -14.17 14.51 -12.01
CA ASN A 237 -13.26 13.63 -12.74
C ASN A 237 -12.12 14.48 -13.29
N TYR A 238 -10.91 13.93 -13.30
CA TYR A 238 -9.74 14.56 -13.90
C TYR A 238 -9.01 13.56 -14.78
N GLN A 239 -8.30 14.08 -15.79
CA GLN A 239 -7.54 13.25 -16.71
C GLN A 239 -6.15 12.95 -16.14
N LEU A 240 -5.84 11.66 -15.97
CA LEU A 240 -4.49 11.18 -15.68
C LEU A 240 -3.61 11.37 -16.91
N VAL A 241 -2.40 11.87 -16.70
CA VAL A 241 -1.37 11.97 -17.73
C VAL A 241 -0.27 10.99 -17.36
N ASP A 242 -0.15 9.93 -18.15
CA ASP A 242 0.97 8.99 -18.04
C ASP A 242 2.20 9.56 -18.76
N SER A 243 3.39 9.17 -18.31
CA SER A 243 4.62 9.49 -19.04
C SER A 243 4.64 8.67 -20.34
N ASP A 244 4.78 9.36 -21.46
CA ASP A 244 4.93 8.78 -22.79
C ASP A 244 6.31 8.12 -23.00
N THR A 245 7.20 8.26 -22.03
CA THR A 245 8.60 7.92 -22.14
C THR A 245 8.82 6.52 -21.55
N PRO A 246 9.17 5.51 -22.37
CA PRO A 246 9.41 4.16 -21.87
C PRO A 246 10.66 4.10 -20.97
N TYR A 247 10.78 3.01 -20.20
CA TYR A 247 11.97 2.74 -19.41
C TYR A 247 13.24 2.72 -20.29
N PRO A 248 14.36 3.30 -19.85
CA PRO A 248 15.58 3.38 -20.65
C PRO A 248 16.07 2.04 -21.19
N LYS A 249 16.66 2.06 -22.38
CA LYS A 249 17.34 0.90 -22.98
C LYS A 249 18.73 1.32 -23.45
N ILE A 250 19.71 0.44 -23.23
CA ILE A 250 21.07 0.58 -23.74
C ILE A 250 21.46 -0.71 -24.43
N ALA A 251 22.16 -0.56 -25.54
CA ALA A 251 22.79 -1.63 -26.27
C ALA A 251 24.30 -1.38 -26.36
N ASN A 252 25.10 -2.44 -26.24
CA ASN A 252 26.52 -2.38 -26.51
C ASN A 252 26.75 -2.50 -28.03
N GLY A 253 27.37 -1.49 -28.64
CA GLY A 253 27.76 -1.49 -30.05
C GLY A 253 29.13 -2.11 -30.32
N GLY A 254 29.81 -2.59 -29.29
CA GLY A 254 31.14 -3.20 -29.38
C GLY A 254 32.27 -2.26 -28.99
N ARG A 255 33.48 -2.79 -29.10
CA ARG A 255 34.74 -2.09 -28.84
C ARG A 255 35.66 -2.23 -30.05
N ILE A 256 36.41 -1.18 -30.36
CA ILE A 256 37.54 -1.21 -31.30
C ILE A 256 38.67 -0.48 -30.58
N ASP A 257 39.78 -1.16 -30.33
CA ASP A 257 40.90 -0.62 -29.54
C ASP A 257 40.44 -0.04 -28.18
N ASN A 258 40.71 1.25 -27.94
CA ASN A 258 40.31 1.99 -26.75
C ASN A 258 39.01 2.81 -26.96
N THR A 259 38.22 2.43 -27.96
CA THR A 259 36.96 3.08 -28.33
C THR A 259 35.77 2.18 -28.05
N PHE A 260 34.83 2.66 -27.23
CA PHE A 260 33.59 1.98 -26.91
C PHE A 260 32.41 2.62 -27.63
N THR A 261 31.52 1.80 -28.19
CA THR A 261 30.27 2.28 -28.81
C THR A 261 29.06 1.80 -28.02
N TYR A 262 28.14 2.71 -27.73
CA TYR A 262 26.85 2.41 -27.10
C TYR A 262 25.71 3.01 -27.91
N TYR A 263 24.54 2.38 -27.84
CA TYR A 263 23.29 2.97 -28.29
C TYR A 263 22.36 3.14 -27.09
N ALA A 264 21.76 4.32 -26.92
CA ALA A 264 20.93 4.60 -25.76
C ALA A 264 19.66 5.39 -26.12
N ALA A 265 18.60 5.12 -25.37
CA ALA A 265 17.34 5.86 -25.41
C ALA A 265 16.65 5.81 -24.04
N PRO A 266 15.86 6.84 -23.65
CA PRO A 266 15.57 8.06 -24.39
C PRO A 266 16.67 9.14 -24.22
N ALA A 267 16.92 9.92 -25.27
CA ALA A 267 17.83 11.06 -25.26
C ALA A 267 17.20 12.27 -25.97
N SER A 268 16.23 12.92 -25.34
CA SER A 268 15.42 14.00 -25.94
C SER A 268 16.24 15.26 -26.29
N ASN A 269 17.32 15.53 -25.57
CA ASN A 269 18.27 16.61 -25.86
C ASN A 269 19.68 16.02 -25.88
N VAL A 270 20.24 15.82 -27.08
CA VAL A 270 21.51 15.13 -27.31
C VAL A 270 22.68 15.78 -26.57
N GLN A 271 22.74 17.12 -26.52
CA GLN A 271 23.82 17.85 -25.83
C GLN A 271 23.70 17.75 -24.31
N GLU A 272 22.50 17.93 -23.77
CA GLU A 272 22.25 17.77 -22.34
C GLU A 272 22.53 16.33 -21.88
N PHE A 273 22.10 15.35 -22.69
CA PHE A 273 22.38 13.94 -22.48
C PHE A 273 23.89 13.66 -22.47
N ALA A 274 24.63 14.14 -23.48
CA ALA A 274 26.08 13.96 -23.56
C ALA A 274 26.81 14.50 -22.32
N ASN A 275 26.44 15.72 -21.89
CA ASN A 275 27.03 16.36 -20.71
C ASN A 275 26.72 15.58 -19.42
N ARG A 276 25.58 14.89 -19.35
CA ARG A 276 25.17 14.08 -18.18
C ARG A 276 25.91 12.75 -18.07
N ILE A 277 26.47 12.21 -19.15
CA ILE A 277 27.23 10.96 -19.10
C ILE A 277 28.44 11.14 -18.17
N GLY A 278 29.13 12.28 -18.26
CA GLY A 278 30.14 12.68 -17.27
C GLY A 278 31.38 11.77 -17.20
N VAL A 279 31.79 11.19 -18.33
CA VAL A 279 32.96 10.27 -18.43
C VAL A 279 34.15 10.87 -19.16
N GLY A 280 34.08 12.14 -19.56
CA GLY A 280 35.11 12.79 -20.35
C GLY A 280 34.67 14.10 -20.99
N ASN A 281 35.47 14.59 -21.94
CA ASN A 281 35.16 15.79 -22.70
C ASN A 281 34.30 15.45 -23.92
N VAL A 282 33.15 16.11 -24.07
CA VAL A 282 32.26 15.93 -25.23
C VAL A 282 32.88 16.64 -26.43
N ILE A 283 33.39 15.88 -27.40
CA ILE A 283 33.98 16.40 -28.65
C ILE A 283 32.88 16.91 -29.58
N SER A 284 31.80 16.12 -29.73
CA SER A 284 30.62 16.50 -30.53
C SER A 284 29.35 15.83 -30.00
N ALA A 285 28.21 16.50 -30.14
CA ALA A 285 26.90 15.98 -29.77
C ALA A 285 25.82 16.54 -30.71
N SER A 286 25.70 15.95 -31.91
CA SER A 286 24.78 16.41 -32.95
C SER A 286 24.24 15.25 -33.79
N GLY A 287 23.04 15.40 -34.35
CA GLY A 287 22.46 14.42 -35.29
C GLY A 287 22.25 13.01 -34.71
N GLY A 288 22.01 12.89 -33.40
CA GLY A 288 21.89 11.59 -32.74
C GLY A 288 23.23 10.87 -32.55
N GLN A 289 24.36 11.55 -32.76
CA GLN A 289 25.70 11.02 -32.49
C GLN A 289 26.40 11.85 -31.41
N ILE A 290 27.02 11.17 -30.46
CA ILE A 290 27.81 11.75 -29.37
C ILE A 290 29.20 11.15 -29.46
N LYS A 291 30.24 12.00 -29.47
CA LYS A 291 31.65 11.58 -29.37
C LYS A 291 32.27 12.17 -28.12
N ILE A 292 32.90 11.34 -27.30
CA ILE A 292 33.49 11.72 -26.01
C ILE A 292 34.94 11.26 -25.98
N GLN A 293 35.87 12.16 -25.65
CA GLN A 293 37.22 11.81 -25.24
C GLN A 293 37.18 11.41 -23.77
N ALA A 294 37.39 10.13 -23.46
CA ALA A 294 37.33 9.62 -22.09
C ALA A 294 38.37 10.28 -21.18
N SER A 295 37.98 10.51 -19.93
CA SER A 295 38.85 10.94 -18.84
C SER A 295 38.43 10.17 -17.58
N LEU A 296 38.64 8.86 -17.60
CA LEU A 296 38.24 7.98 -16.50
C LEU A 296 39.20 8.09 -15.31
N PRO A 297 38.71 7.94 -14.06
CA PRO A 297 39.59 7.82 -12.90
C PRO A 297 40.44 6.55 -13.02
N THR A 298 41.66 6.59 -12.47
CA THR A 298 42.56 5.42 -12.36
C THR A 298 42.89 5.20 -10.88
N PRO A 299 42.45 4.09 -10.25
CA PRO A 299 41.66 2.99 -10.82
C PRO A 299 40.21 3.41 -11.14
N ILE A 300 39.58 2.70 -12.08
CA ILE A 300 38.16 2.93 -12.44
C ILE A 300 37.30 2.50 -11.24
N PRO A 301 36.48 3.40 -10.67
CA PRO A 301 35.68 3.07 -9.50
C PRO A 301 34.57 2.10 -9.85
N ASP A 302 34.19 1.22 -8.91
CA ASP A 302 33.00 0.40 -9.09
C ASP A 302 31.76 1.31 -9.14
N PRO A 303 30.94 1.27 -10.20
CA PRO A 303 29.75 2.10 -10.33
C PRO A 303 28.78 1.95 -9.15
N ASP A 304 28.72 0.77 -8.52
CA ASP A 304 27.82 0.52 -7.39
C ASP A 304 28.30 1.28 -6.13
N ILE A 305 29.62 1.38 -5.92
CA ILE A 305 30.22 2.18 -4.84
C ILE A 305 29.97 3.67 -5.09
N GLU A 306 30.17 4.13 -6.33
CA GLU A 306 29.93 5.53 -6.69
C GLU A 306 28.47 5.94 -6.40
N GLU A 307 27.53 5.05 -6.69
CA GLU A 307 26.11 5.27 -6.42
C GLU A 307 25.81 5.39 -4.93
N LEU A 308 26.40 4.53 -4.09
CA LEU A 308 26.30 4.67 -2.63
C LEU A 308 26.85 6.03 -2.16
N VAL A 309 28.00 6.45 -2.69
CA VAL A 309 28.61 7.75 -2.35
C VAL A 309 27.71 8.91 -2.75
N LEU A 310 27.07 8.84 -3.91
CA LEU A 310 26.16 9.87 -4.39
C LEU A 310 24.83 9.91 -3.62
N GLN A 311 24.32 8.74 -3.23
CA GLN A 311 23.05 8.61 -2.52
C GLN A 311 23.17 9.01 -1.04
N TYR A 312 24.26 8.60 -0.38
CA TYR A 312 24.41 8.73 1.06
C TYR A 312 25.47 9.75 1.49
N GLY A 313 26.37 10.16 0.59
CA GLY A 313 27.56 10.96 0.89
C GLY A 313 28.77 10.05 1.18
N ALA A 314 29.96 10.46 0.74
CA ALA A 314 31.20 9.70 0.97
C ALA A 314 31.46 9.45 2.46
N GLU A 315 31.04 10.39 3.31
CA GLU A 315 31.13 10.30 4.77
C GLU A 315 30.19 9.26 5.40
N LYS A 316 29.34 8.60 4.61
CA LYS A 316 28.45 7.52 5.06
C LYS A 316 28.71 6.21 4.37
N VAL A 317 29.73 6.13 3.53
CA VAL A 317 30.17 4.90 2.87
C VAL A 317 31.36 4.34 3.66
N VAL A 318 31.36 3.04 3.92
CA VAL A 318 32.44 2.35 4.64
C VAL A 318 32.91 1.17 3.81
N HIS A 319 34.22 1.06 3.66
CA HIS A 319 34.86 -0.11 3.06
C HIS A 319 35.12 -1.14 4.17
N VAL A 320 34.69 -2.36 3.96
CA VAL A 320 34.82 -3.44 4.93
C VAL A 320 35.78 -4.48 4.38
N LYS A 321 36.87 -4.71 5.12
CA LYS A 321 37.85 -5.75 4.85
C LYS A 321 37.62 -6.89 5.83
N VAL A 322 37.40 -8.08 5.32
CA VAL A 322 37.17 -9.28 6.12
C VAL A 322 38.40 -10.18 5.99
N SER A 323 38.87 -10.73 7.11
CA SER A 323 39.96 -11.71 7.17
C SER A 323 39.55 -12.95 7.95
N GLY A 324 40.24 -14.07 7.74
CA GLY A 324 39.98 -15.32 8.47
C GLY A 324 38.70 -16.05 8.03
N ALA A 325 38.09 -15.65 6.93
CA ALA A 325 36.86 -16.23 6.40
C ALA A 325 37.18 -17.46 5.53
N ASN A 326 37.80 -18.48 6.13
CA ASN A 326 38.22 -19.71 5.45
C ASN A 326 37.01 -20.55 5.04
N GLY A 327 37.02 -21.08 3.81
CA GLY A 327 35.95 -21.93 3.28
C GLY A 327 35.82 -21.78 1.77
N ASP A 328 34.77 -22.39 1.20
CA ASP A 328 34.39 -22.13 -0.18
C ASP A 328 34.01 -20.64 -0.33
N PRO A 329 34.68 -19.87 -1.22
CA PRO A 329 34.47 -18.43 -1.30
C PRO A 329 33.02 -18.02 -1.56
N ARG A 330 32.27 -18.85 -2.30
CA ARG A 330 30.86 -18.58 -2.63
C ARG A 330 29.96 -18.81 -1.43
N LEU A 331 30.19 -19.87 -0.65
CA LEU A 331 29.43 -20.13 0.59
C LEU A 331 29.72 -19.07 1.65
N VAL A 332 30.98 -18.65 1.79
CA VAL A 332 31.39 -17.59 2.71
C VAL A 332 30.75 -16.25 2.32
N GLN A 333 30.81 -15.88 1.04
CA GLN A 333 30.14 -14.68 0.52
C GLN A 333 28.64 -14.70 0.85
N MET A 334 27.95 -15.80 0.54
CA MET A 334 26.51 -15.94 0.81
C MET A 334 26.19 -15.81 2.31
N PHE A 335 27.02 -16.39 3.18
CA PHE A 335 26.86 -16.28 4.62
C PHE A 335 27.02 -14.83 5.09
N ILE A 336 28.08 -14.13 4.64
CA ILE A 336 28.32 -12.73 4.99
C ILE A 336 27.17 -11.83 4.51
N GLU A 337 26.69 -12.02 3.28
CA GLU A 337 25.54 -11.28 2.74
C GLU A 337 24.27 -11.51 3.57
N ASN A 338 23.97 -12.76 3.91
CA ASN A 338 22.76 -13.12 4.65
C ASN A 338 22.78 -12.61 6.11
N GLU A 339 23.90 -12.77 6.81
CA GLU A 339 24.01 -12.28 8.18
C GLU A 339 24.06 -10.75 8.24
N SER A 340 24.67 -10.11 7.24
CA SER A 340 24.69 -8.66 7.18
C SER A 340 23.36 -8.04 6.75
N ALA A 341 22.51 -8.76 6.01
CA ALA A 341 21.14 -8.33 5.73
C ALA A 341 20.32 -8.12 7.00
N LYS A 342 20.63 -8.85 8.09
CA LYS A 342 20.02 -8.67 9.42
C LYS A 342 20.44 -7.38 10.12
N LEU A 343 21.51 -6.72 9.66
CA LEU A 343 21.96 -5.42 10.18
C LEU A 343 21.17 -4.24 9.58
N ALA A 344 20.37 -4.49 8.53
CA ALA A 344 19.44 -3.49 8.07
C ALA A 344 18.37 -3.26 9.16
N ASP A 345 18.15 -1.98 9.52
CA ASP A 345 17.07 -1.60 10.43
C ASP A 345 15.69 -1.99 9.88
N ASP A 346 14.62 -1.86 10.66
CA ASP A 346 13.22 -2.06 10.22
C ASP A 346 12.83 -1.20 8.99
N ARG A 347 13.71 -0.29 8.57
CA ARG A 347 13.56 0.58 7.42
C ARG A 347 14.41 0.15 6.22
N GLY A 348 15.09 -1.00 6.29
CA GLY A 348 15.79 -1.65 5.20
C GLY A 348 16.95 -0.84 4.61
N ARG A 349 17.65 -0.02 5.41
CA ARG A 349 18.53 1.03 4.85
C ARG A 349 19.95 0.63 4.51
N LEU A 350 20.48 -0.46 5.07
CA LEU A 350 21.87 -0.85 4.83
C LEU A 350 21.99 -1.58 3.49
N GLN A 351 22.70 -0.96 2.54
CA GLN A 351 23.07 -1.55 1.26
C GLN A 351 24.52 -2.00 1.32
N MET A 352 24.78 -3.20 0.80
CA MET A 352 26.10 -3.75 0.61
C MET A 352 26.35 -4.00 -0.87
N VAL A 353 27.49 -3.56 -1.37
CA VAL A 353 27.86 -3.69 -2.78
C VAL A 353 29.31 -4.11 -2.93
N ALA A 354 29.66 -4.55 -4.15
CA ALA A 354 31.02 -4.87 -4.56
C ALA A 354 31.73 -5.89 -3.66
N MET A 355 31.02 -6.96 -3.25
CA MET A 355 31.66 -8.04 -2.50
C MET A 355 32.61 -8.83 -3.41
N LYS A 356 33.89 -8.86 -3.05
CA LYS A 356 34.95 -9.48 -3.84
C LYS A 356 35.82 -10.38 -2.94
N PRO A 357 36.04 -11.65 -3.31
CA PRO A 357 37.06 -12.48 -2.67
C PRO A 357 38.44 -12.00 -3.08
N LEU A 358 39.35 -11.84 -2.11
CA LEU A 358 40.74 -11.46 -2.33
C LEU A 358 41.71 -12.66 -2.29
N GLY A 359 41.22 -13.85 -1.92
CA GLY A 359 42.04 -15.05 -1.67
C GLY A 359 42.33 -15.24 -0.17
N ASP A 360 42.84 -16.41 0.22
CA ASP A 360 43.27 -16.72 1.61
C ASP A 360 42.24 -16.38 2.71
N GLY A 361 40.95 -16.60 2.42
CA GLY A 361 39.86 -16.28 3.34
C GLY A 361 39.66 -14.77 3.57
N GLN A 362 40.09 -13.92 2.63
CA GLN A 362 39.89 -12.48 2.67
C GLN A 362 38.79 -12.03 1.70
N PHE A 363 38.00 -11.06 2.14
CA PHE A 363 36.95 -10.42 1.34
C PHE A 363 36.98 -8.91 1.52
N GLU A 364 36.50 -8.20 0.51
CA GLU A 364 36.26 -6.77 0.57
C GLU A 364 34.85 -6.46 0.07
N PHE A 365 34.13 -5.58 0.74
CA PHE A 365 32.85 -5.03 0.27
C PHE A 365 32.65 -3.61 0.78
N THR A 366 31.61 -2.93 0.29
CA THR A 366 31.28 -1.57 0.72
C THR A 366 29.86 -1.52 1.28
N ALA A 367 29.66 -0.82 2.39
CA ALA A 367 28.37 -0.68 3.06
C ALA A 367 27.96 0.79 3.26
N ALA A 368 26.66 1.10 3.10
CA ALA A 368 26.08 2.42 3.36
C ALA A 368 24.57 2.36 3.63
N PRO A 369 23.97 3.31 4.39
CA PRO A 369 24.62 4.40 5.09
C PRO A 369 25.16 3.95 6.45
N VAL A 370 26.42 4.27 6.73
CA VAL A 370 27.06 4.03 8.02
C VAL A 370 27.46 5.37 8.63
N SER A 371 26.82 5.77 9.73
CA SER A 371 27.14 7.07 10.36
C SER A 371 28.45 7.02 11.16
N ASN A 372 28.70 5.92 11.87
CA ASN A 372 29.91 5.71 12.67
C ASN A 372 30.53 4.34 12.31
N PRO A 373 31.71 4.30 11.65
CA PRO A 373 32.38 3.07 11.27
C PRO A 373 32.69 2.14 12.45
N GLN A 374 33.03 2.69 13.63
CA GLN A 374 33.33 1.92 14.84
C GLN A 374 32.10 1.14 15.31
N VAL A 375 30.98 1.86 15.51
CA VAL A 375 29.71 1.26 15.98
C VAL A 375 29.22 0.21 14.98
N PHE A 376 29.37 0.49 13.68
CA PHE A 376 29.02 -0.48 12.64
C PHE A 376 29.88 -1.74 12.73
N GLY A 377 31.21 -1.59 12.84
CA GLY A 377 32.12 -2.72 13.01
C GLY A 377 31.81 -3.57 14.25
N GLU A 378 31.46 -2.93 15.37
CA GLU A 378 31.05 -3.61 16.61
C GLU A 378 29.67 -4.29 16.51
N SER A 379 28.80 -3.84 15.61
CA SER A 379 27.47 -4.44 15.42
C SER A 379 27.46 -5.71 14.57
N ILE A 380 28.56 -6.02 13.87
CA ILE A 380 28.63 -7.16 12.96
C ILE A 380 28.63 -8.48 13.76
N PRO A 381 27.58 -9.33 13.65
CA PRO A 381 27.42 -10.48 14.54
C PRO A 381 28.28 -11.69 14.14
N TRP A 382 28.78 -11.70 12.90
CA TRP A 382 29.54 -12.81 12.32
C TRP A 382 31.05 -12.59 12.33
N GLY A 383 31.55 -11.60 13.06
CA GLY A 383 32.97 -11.32 13.14
C GLY A 383 33.35 -10.42 14.30
N SER A 384 34.65 -10.36 14.58
CA SER A 384 35.23 -9.48 15.59
C SER A 384 35.93 -8.31 14.93
N LEU A 385 35.66 -7.10 15.42
CA LEU A 385 36.33 -5.89 14.95
C LEU A 385 37.82 -5.94 15.26
N GLN A 386 38.67 -5.82 14.24
CA GLN A 386 40.14 -5.78 14.39
C GLN A 386 40.69 -4.35 14.37
N ASN A 387 40.26 -3.55 13.40
CA ASN A 387 40.76 -2.19 13.19
C ASN A 387 39.70 -1.32 12.54
N VAL A 388 39.71 -0.02 12.86
CA VAL A 388 38.87 0.99 12.22
C VAL A 388 39.73 2.19 11.88
N ASP A 389 39.90 2.43 10.58
CA ASP A 389 40.42 3.69 10.10
C ASP A 389 39.25 4.65 9.87
N CYS A 390 38.99 5.54 10.84
CA CYS A 390 37.93 6.54 10.71
C CYS A 390 38.20 7.59 9.62
N SER A 391 39.47 7.79 9.24
CA SER A 391 39.85 8.79 8.24
C SER A 391 39.62 8.30 6.82
N GLU A 392 39.97 7.04 6.55
CA GLU A 392 39.71 6.35 5.28
C GLU A 392 38.36 5.62 5.25
N ARG A 393 37.67 5.57 6.40
CA ARG A 393 36.41 4.86 6.60
C ARG A 393 36.52 3.37 6.26
N ILE A 394 37.61 2.75 6.68
CA ILE A 394 37.87 1.33 6.50
C ILE A 394 37.61 0.60 7.82
N VAL A 395 36.81 -0.45 7.78
CA VAL A 395 36.51 -1.35 8.90
C VAL A 395 37.12 -2.71 8.59
N SER A 396 37.99 -3.21 9.47
CA SER A 396 38.61 -4.53 9.33
C SER A 396 37.99 -5.51 10.33
N ILE A 397 37.46 -6.62 9.83
CA ILE A 397 36.73 -7.64 10.60
C ILE A 397 37.46 -8.99 10.49
N ALA A 398 37.65 -9.66 11.61
CA ALA A 398 37.99 -11.08 11.66
C ALA A 398 36.71 -11.91 11.62
N ALA A 399 36.46 -12.63 10.54
CA ALA A 399 35.26 -13.46 10.43
C ALA A 399 35.26 -14.58 11.48
N THR A 400 34.10 -14.80 12.09
CA THR A 400 33.79 -15.92 12.98
C THR A 400 32.75 -16.78 12.28
N LEU A 401 33.21 -17.61 11.35
CA LEU A 401 32.35 -18.51 10.59
C LEU A 401 31.97 -19.73 11.44
N PRO A 402 30.74 -20.26 11.30
CA PRO A 402 30.39 -21.54 11.91
C PRO A 402 31.27 -22.66 11.32
N GLU A 403 31.55 -23.70 12.12
CA GLU A 403 32.36 -24.86 11.70
C GLU A 403 31.80 -25.54 10.43
N HIS A 404 30.48 -25.52 10.27
CA HIS A 404 29.79 -25.98 9.08
C HIS A 404 28.99 -24.84 8.46
N LEU A 405 29.46 -24.32 7.32
CA LEU A 405 28.67 -23.42 6.48
C LEU A 405 27.57 -24.22 5.78
N PRO A 406 26.32 -23.74 5.76
CA PRO A 406 25.25 -24.42 5.05
C PRO A 406 25.60 -24.54 3.57
N THR A 407 25.41 -25.73 3.02
CA THR A 407 25.63 -26.03 1.60
C THR A 407 24.69 -25.22 0.71
N GLU A 408 25.04 -25.04 -0.57
CA GLU A 408 24.15 -24.34 -1.53
C GLU A 408 22.76 -25.00 -1.61
N SER A 409 22.68 -26.33 -1.45
CA SER A 409 21.42 -27.07 -1.40
C SER A 409 20.59 -26.76 -0.15
N GLU A 410 21.22 -26.68 1.02
CA GLU A 410 20.52 -26.35 2.28
C GLU A 410 20.00 -24.92 2.27
N LEU A 411 20.79 -23.98 1.74
CA LEU A 411 20.36 -22.59 1.57
C LEU A 411 19.19 -22.47 0.59
N LYS A 412 19.25 -23.15 -0.56
CA LYS A 412 18.13 -23.19 -1.52
C LYS A 412 16.88 -23.82 -0.90
N ALA A 413 17.04 -24.88 -0.09
CA ALA A 413 15.93 -25.50 0.62
C ALA A 413 15.31 -24.55 1.66
N ALA A 414 16.14 -23.83 2.42
CA ALA A 414 15.68 -22.83 3.39
C ALA A 414 14.94 -21.67 2.70
N GLN A 415 15.51 -21.11 1.62
CA GLN A 415 14.85 -20.06 0.83
C GLN A 415 13.55 -20.55 0.18
N ALA A 416 13.51 -21.79 -0.31
CA ALA A 416 12.30 -22.38 -0.86
C ALA A 416 11.23 -22.58 0.23
N ALA A 417 11.62 -23.00 1.43
CA ALA A 417 10.73 -23.12 2.58
C ALA A 417 10.18 -21.76 3.03
N GLU A 418 11.02 -20.72 3.07
CA GLU A 418 10.61 -19.35 3.40
C GLU A 418 9.63 -18.80 2.34
N ARG A 419 9.96 -18.93 1.05
CA ARG A 419 9.03 -18.56 -0.04
C ARG A 419 7.73 -19.36 0.00
N ALA A 420 7.79 -20.63 0.37
CA ALA A 420 6.59 -21.45 0.54
C ALA A 420 5.74 -20.97 1.72
N LYS A 421 6.36 -20.58 2.84
CA LYS A 421 5.68 -19.98 3.99
C LYS A 421 5.05 -18.64 3.63
N GLU A 422 5.79 -17.75 2.97
CA GLU A 422 5.28 -16.45 2.52
C GLU A 422 4.12 -16.62 1.54
N LYS A 423 4.25 -17.53 0.58
CA LYS A 423 3.16 -17.89 -0.34
C LYS A 423 1.95 -18.42 0.42
N ALA A 424 2.14 -19.31 1.38
CA ALA A 424 1.04 -19.86 2.18
C ALA A 424 0.34 -18.78 3.02
N ILE A 425 1.07 -17.82 3.58
CA ILE A 425 0.52 -16.64 4.26
C ILE A 425 -0.33 -15.81 3.29
N ARG A 426 0.23 -15.48 2.11
CA ARG A 426 -0.48 -14.69 1.10
C ARG A 426 -1.74 -15.39 0.59
N ASP A 427 -1.65 -16.68 0.34
CA ASP A 427 -2.78 -17.49 -0.13
C ASP A 427 -3.86 -17.61 0.97
N ALA A 428 -3.46 -17.70 2.26
CA ALA A 428 -4.39 -17.69 3.39
C ALA A 428 -5.07 -16.33 3.57
N ASP A 429 -4.33 -15.22 3.47
CA ASP A 429 -4.90 -13.87 3.54
C ASP A 429 -5.89 -13.62 2.39
N TRP A 430 -5.52 -13.97 1.15
CA TRP A 430 -6.42 -13.88 0.00
C TRP A 430 -7.69 -14.74 0.15
N ALA A 431 -7.55 -15.93 0.75
CA ALA A 431 -8.68 -16.83 1.00
C ALA A 431 -9.49 -16.46 2.26
N HIS A 432 -9.08 -15.41 2.98
CA HIS A 432 -9.61 -15.04 4.29
C HIS A 432 -9.65 -16.26 5.23
N LYS A 433 -8.49 -16.88 5.46
CA LYS A 433 -8.29 -18.06 6.31
C LYS A 433 -7.14 -17.82 7.31
N PRO A 434 -7.07 -18.59 8.40
CA PRO A 434 -5.94 -18.53 9.32
C PRO A 434 -4.61 -18.81 8.60
N ARG A 435 -3.58 -18.04 8.94
CA ARG A 435 -2.22 -18.26 8.44
C ARG A 435 -1.63 -19.57 9.00
N PRO A 436 -0.60 -20.16 8.34
CA PRO A 436 0.17 -21.24 8.96
C PRO A 436 0.73 -20.71 10.28
N ASP A 437 0.44 -21.40 11.38
CA ASP A 437 0.80 -21.02 12.77
C ASP A 437 -0.14 -20.03 13.48
N GLU A 438 -1.26 -19.62 12.86
CA GLU A 438 -2.26 -18.72 13.47
C GLU A 438 -3.50 -19.50 13.94
N SER A 439 -3.97 -19.24 15.16
CA SER A 439 -5.24 -19.81 15.64
C SER A 439 -6.44 -19.21 14.92
N GLU A 440 -7.56 -19.94 14.83
CA GLU A 440 -8.76 -19.41 14.17
C GLU A 440 -9.30 -18.15 14.86
N LEU A 441 -9.14 -18.06 16.18
CA LEU A 441 -9.51 -16.86 16.95
C LEU A 441 -8.60 -15.67 16.64
N ASP A 442 -7.27 -15.88 16.56
CA ASP A 442 -6.32 -14.82 16.20
C ASP A 442 -6.55 -14.31 14.78
N TRP A 443 -6.86 -15.22 13.85
CA TRP A 443 -7.27 -14.88 12.50
C TRP A 443 -8.52 -13.98 12.51
N ALA A 444 -9.59 -14.38 13.21
CA ALA A 444 -10.82 -13.59 13.26
C ALA A 444 -10.58 -12.19 13.85
N VAL A 445 -9.79 -12.11 14.93
CA VAL A 445 -9.42 -10.84 15.57
C VAL A 445 -8.59 -9.97 14.62
N ARG A 446 -7.61 -10.52 13.91
CA ARG A 446 -6.80 -9.80 12.91
C ARG A 446 -7.65 -9.26 11.78
N VAL A 447 -8.50 -10.11 11.18
CA VAL A 447 -9.38 -9.73 10.05
C VAL A 447 -10.34 -8.59 10.45
N ILE A 448 -10.90 -8.63 11.66
CA ILE A 448 -11.78 -7.56 12.15
C ILE A 448 -10.99 -6.27 12.41
N LYS A 449 -9.74 -6.35 12.91
CA LYS A 449 -8.87 -5.18 13.14
C LYS A 449 -8.39 -4.52 11.84
N ASP A 450 -8.07 -5.31 10.82
CA ASP A 450 -7.54 -4.81 9.53
C ASP A 450 -8.61 -4.17 8.62
N VAL A 451 -9.88 -4.25 9.02
CA VAL A 451 -11.04 -3.69 8.30
C VAL A 451 -11.15 -4.25 6.86
N ASP A 452 -10.85 -5.53 6.69
CA ASP A 452 -10.99 -6.20 5.40
C ASP A 452 -12.47 -6.51 5.12
N VAL A 453 -13.08 -5.69 4.27
CA VAL A 453 -14.51 -5.73 3.93
C VAL A 453 -14.97 -7.14 3.50
N TRP A 454 -14.11 -7.92 2.84
CA TRP A 454 -14.46 -9.24 2.34
C TRP A 454 -14.29 -10.35 3.39
N GLY A 455 -13.30 -10.20 4.28
CA GLY A 455 -13.01 -11.17 5.34
C GLY A 455 -13.90 -11.02 6.58
N ILE A 456 -14.37 -9.81 6.87
CA ILE A 456 -15.09 -9.48 8.12
C ILE A 456 -16.32 -10.37 8.33
N GLU A 457 -17.20 -10.53 7.34
CA GLU A 457 -18.43 -11.32 7.52
C GLU A 457 -18.11 -12.77 7.87
N LYS A 458 -17.06 -13.33 7.26
CA LYS A 458 -16.58 -14.69 7.53
C LYS A 458 -15.97 -14.80 8.93
N ALA A 459 -15.20 -13.81 9.36
CA ALA A 459 -14.62 -13.76 10.71
C ALA A 459 -15.71 -13.62 11.79
N LEU A 460 -16.69 -12.74 11.60
CA LEU A 460 -17.83 -12.58 12.51
C LEU A 460 -18.65 -13.86 12.59
N LYS A 461 -18.95 -14.48 11.43
CA LYS A 461 -19.64 -15.77 11.40
C LYS A 461 -18.87 -16.84 12.16
N ALA A 462 -17.54 -16.88 12.02
CA ALA A 462 -16.70 -17.83 12.76
C ALA A 462 -16.79 -17.58 14.26
N LEU A 463 -16.69 -16.31 14.71
CA LEU A 463 -16.85 -15.95 16.13
C LEU A 463 -18.19 -16.39 16.71
N THR A 464 -19.29 -16.38 15.95
CA THR A 464 -20.60 -16.85 16.41
C THR A 464 -20.64 -18.34 16.77
N TYR A 465 -19.75 -19.17 16.19
CA TYR A 465 -19.75 -20.62 16.40
C TYR A 465 -18.53 -21.15 17.19
N MET A 466 -17.56 -20.28 17.51
CA MET A 466 -16.37 -20.66 18.27
C MET A 466 -16.65 -20.83 19.76
N ASP A 467 -15.95 -21.73 20.44
CA ASP A 467 -16.01 -21.78 21.90
C ASP A 467 -15.50 -20.47 22.52
N VAL A 468 -16.22 -19.99 23.54
CA VAL A 468 -15.87 -18.72 24.20
C VAL A 468 -14.65 -18.92 25.09
N VAL A 469 -13.54 -18.28 24.70
CA VAL A 469 -12.30 -18.26 25.49
C VAL A 469 -12.41 -17.12 26.51
N GLU A 470 -12.67 -17.46 27.78
CA GLU A 470 -12.95 -16.50 28.86
C GLU A 470 -11.86 -15.43 29.00
N GLU A 471 -10.57 -15.80 28.87
CA GLU A 471 -9.45 -14.88 28.98
C GLU A 471 -9.44 -13.80 27.89
N ARG A 472 -10.12 -14.05 26.76
CA ARG A 472 -10.20 -13.16 25.61
C ARG A 472 -11.58 -12.55 25.39
N ARG A 473 -12.60 -12.95 26.17
CA ARG A 473 -13.97 -12.44 26.04
C ARG A 473 -14.02 -10.92 26.05
N GLU A 474 -13.31 -10.29 26.98
CA GLU A 474 -13.25 -8.82 27.09
C GLU A 474 -12.47 -8.14 25.96
N GLU A 475 -11.50 -8.82 25.34
CA GLU A 475 -10.81 -8.26 24.16
C GLU A 475 -11.77 -8.24 22.97
N ILE A 476 -12.46 -9.36 22.74
CA ILE A 476 -13.33 -9.57 21.58
C ILE A 476 -14.60 -8.72 21.69
N SER A 477 -15.21 -8.65 22.87
CA SER A 477 -16.37 -7.80 23.13
C SER A 477 -16.09 -6.33 22.79
N ARG A 478 -14.96 -5.78 23.26
CA ARG A 478 -14.51 -4.43 22.94
C ARG A 478 -14.26 -4.23 21.45
N LEU A 479 -13.66 -5.22 20.78
CA LEU A 479 -13.42 -5.19 19.34
C LEU A 479 -14.74 -5.14 18.56
N LEU A 480 -15.74 -5.94 18.95
CA LEU A 480 -17.06 -5.95 18.32
C LEU A 480 -17.80 -4.62 18.55
N ILE A 481 -17.72 -4.04 19.76
CA ILE A 481 -18.33 -2.74 20.07
C ILE A 481 -17.69 -1.62 19.23
N GLN A 482 -16.36 -1.61 19.07
CA GLN A 482 -15.65 -0.59 18.28
C GLN A 482 -16.06 -0.58 16.81
N ASN A 483 -16.46 -1.74 16.29
CA ASN A 483 -16.88 -1.92 14.90
C ASN A 483 -18.41 -1.84 14.73
N LEU A 484 -19.16 -1.64 15.80
CA LEU A 484 -20.61 -1.51 15.76
C LEU A 484 -21.01 -0.22 15.03
N GLY A 485 -21.69 -0.36 13.88
CA GLY A 485 -22.15 0.77 13.06
C GLY A 485 -21.13 1.31 12.05
N ALA A 486 -19.95 0.70 11.93
CA ALA A 486 -19.07 0.99 10.81
C ALA A 486 -19.74 0.53 9.49
N THR A 487 -19.56 1.29 8.41
CA THR A 487 -20.37 1.18 7.16
C THR A 487 -20.30 -0.17 6.46
N HIS A 488 -19.28 -0.97 6.78
CA HIS A 488 -18.99 -2.29 6.22
C HIS A 488 -19.45 -3.43 7.15
N PHE A 489 -19.92 -3.12 8.36
CA PHE A 489 -20.43 -4.09 9.32
C PHE A 489 -21.95 -4.11 9.29
N GLY A 490 -22.51 -5.05 8.53
CA GLY A 490 -23.94 -5.32 8.60
C GLY A 490 -24.32 -5.81 10.00
N LEU A 491 -25.36 -5.23 10.60
CA LEU A 491 -25.79 -5.58 11.96
C LEU A 491 -26.19 -7.06 12.09
N LYS A 492 -26.71 -7.64 10.99
CA LYS A 492 -27.02 -9.06 10.87
C LYS A 492 -25.82 -10.00 11.12
N ALA A 493 -24.60 -9.56 10.82
CA ALA A 493 -23.40 -10.36 11.03
C ALA A 493 -22.78 -10.14 12.42
N ILE A 494 -22.75 -8.91 12.90
CA ILE A 494 -22.04 -8.56 14.15
C ILE A 494 -22.82 -8.90 15.41
N LEU A 495 -24.16 -8.76 15.39
CA LEU A 495 -24.98 -8.96 16.59
C LEU A 495 -24.96 -10.41 17.09
N PRO A 496 -25.06 -11.45 16.24
CA PRO A 496 -24.90 -12.84 16.71
C PRO A 496 -23.54 -13.09 17.38
N ALA A 497 -22.45 -12.54 16.82
CA ALA A 497 -21.14 -12.63 17.43
C ALA A 497 -21.07 -11.89 18.77
N MET A 498 -21.69 -10.70 18.89
CA MET A 498 -21.78 -9.96 20.16
C MET A 498 -22.58 -10.70 21.22
N MET A 499 -23.68 -11.36 20.83
CA MET A 499 -24.50 -12.16 21.73
C MET A 499 -23.75 -13.38 22.25
N HIS A 500 -22.97 -14.03 21.37
CA HIS A 500 -22.13 -15.17 21.74
C HIS A 500 -20.94 -14.77 22.63
N TRP A 501 -20.29 -13.64 22.34
CA TRP A 501 -19.16 -13.09 23.10
C TRP A 501 -19.58 -12.01 24.11
N ARG A 502 -20.78 -12.16 24.67
CA ARG A 502 -21.46 -11.14 25.48
C ARG A 502 -20.72 -10.79 26.77
N THR A 503 -20.61 -9.49 27.02
CA THR A 503 -20.25 -8.83 28.30
C THR A 503 -21.29 -7.73 28.64
N GLU A 504 -21.22 -7.15 29.84
CA GLU A 504 -22.09 -6.02 30.24
C GLU A 504 -21.98 -4.82 29.27
N ASP A 505 -20.78 -4.57 28.74
CA ASP A 505 -20.52 -3.52 27.77
C ASP A 505 -21.23 -3.79 26.43
N THR A 506 -21.24 -5.05 25.96
CA THR A 506 -21.95 -5.42 24.72
C THR A 506 -23.46 -5.30 24.89
N GLU A 507 -24.00 -5.69 26.05
CA GLU A 507 -25.42 -5.53 26.37
C GLU A 507 -25.81 -4.04 26.35
N THR A 508 -24.97 -3.20 26.97
CA THR A 508 -25.16 -1.74 26.95
C THR A 508 -25.08 -1.17 25.52
N ALA A 509 -24.18 -1.68 24.69
CA ALA A 509 -24.06 -1.25 23.29
C ALA A 509 -25.30 -1.65 22.46
N ILE A 510 -25.81 -2.87 22.62
CA ILE A 510 -27.03 -3.35 21.94
C ILE A 510 -28.26 -2.55 22.39
N LEU A 511 -28.39 -2.26 23.70
CA LEU A 511 -29.45 -1.40 24.24
C LEU A 511 -29.46 -0.01 23.59
N ARG A 512 -28.29 0.59 23.37
CA ARG A 512 -28.18 1.90 22.71
C ARG A 512 -28.65 1.85 21.25
N LEU A 513 -28.45 0.74 20.55
CA LEU A 513 -28.97 0.58 19.19
C LEU A 513 -30.50 0.56 19.18
N GLY A 514 -31.13 -0.13 20.13
CA GLY A 514 -32.59 -0.21 20.25
C GLY A 514 -33.28 1.14 20.43
N GLY A 515 -32.62 2.11 21.09
CA GLY A 515 -33.14 3.46 21.29
C GLY A 515 -32.82 4.46 20.16
N GLY A 516 -32.02 4.07 19.16
CA GLY A 516 -31.52 4.97 18.12
C GLY A 516 -32.40 5.02 16.85
N HIS A 517 -32.22 6.07 16.04
CA HIS A 517 -32.81 6.12 14.70
C HIS A 517 -32.03 5.21 13.74
N MET A 518 -32.52 4.00 13.54
CA MET A 518 -31.91 3.00 12.67
C MET A 518 -32.56 2.92 11.29
N ALA A 519 -31.83 2.37 10.32
CA ALA A 519 -32.41 2.01 9.03
C ALA A 519 -33.51 0.95 9.22
N SER A 520 -34.56 1.01 8.41
CA SER A 520 -35.73 0.12 8.57
C SER A 520 -35.39 -1.37 8.47
N TRP A 521 -34.38 -1.73 7.68
CA TRP A 521 -33.95 -3.13 7.50
C TRP A 521 -33.11 -3.67 8.66
N ASP A 522 -32.48 -2.83 9.47
CA ASP A 522 -31.65 -3.26 10.60
C ASP A 522 -32.46 -3.42 11.91
N ARG A 523 -33.61 -2.76 11.99
CA ARG A 523 -34.48 -2.79 13.18
C ARG A 523 -34.87 -4.20 13.62
N PRO A 524 -35.33 -5.11 12.73
CA PRO A 524 -35.73 -6.45 13.16
C PRO A 524 -34.60 -7.23 13.83
N VAL A 525 -33.37 -7.08 13.33
CA VAL A 525 -32.18 -7.78 13.85
C VAL A 525 -31.82 -7.28 15.24
N VAL A 526 -31.86 -5.96 15.47
CA VAL A 526 -31.60 -5.42 16.82
C VAL A 526 -32.68 -5.83 17.80
N MET A 527 -33.94 -5.83 17.39
CA MET A 527 -35.02 -6.24 18.27
C MET A 527 -34.95 -7.72 18.65
N GLU A 528 -34.58 -8.60 17.73
CA GLU A 528 -34.33 -10.01 18.02
C GLU A 528 -33.22 -10.18 19.06
N ALA A 529 -32.10 -9.46 18.91
CA ALA A 529 -31.02 -9.46 19.90
C ALA A 529 -31.47 -8.94 21.28
N LEU A 530 -32.34 -7.92 21.34
CA LEU A 530 -32.89 -7.40 22.59
C LEU A 530 -33.81 -8.40 23.31
N VAL A 531 -34.57 -9.19 22.55
CA VAL A 531 -35.40 -10.26 23.10
C VAL A 531 -34.54 -11.39 23.63
N GLU A 532 -33.50 -11.79 22.91
CA GLU A 532 -32.58 -12.84 23.34
C GLU A 532 -31.83 -12.46 24.64
N LEU A 533 -31.49 -11.18 24.82
CA LEU A 533 -30.94 -10.68 26.07
C LEU A 533 -31.91 -10.83 27.26
N ASN A 534 -33.21 -10.69 27.01
CA ASN A 534 -34.31 -10.86 27.96
C ASN A 534 -34.12 -10.20 29.34
N THR A 535 -33.74 -8.92 29.38
CA THR A 535 -33.52 -8.18 30.64
C THR A 535 -34.57 -7.08 30.85
N PRO A 536 -34.78 -6.58 32.09
CA PRO A 536 -35.73 -5.48 32.31
C PRO A 536 -35.38 -4.23 31.52
N LYS A 537 -34.09 -3.98 31.28
CA LYS A 537 -33.60 -2.86 30.45
C LYS A 537 -33.99 -3.04 28.98
N THR A 538 -33.94 -4.26 28.43
CA THR A 538 -34.35 -4.50 27.05
C THR A 538 -35.85 -4.36 26.88
N ALA A 539 -36.63 -4.79 27.88
CA ALA A 539 -38.07 -4.54 27.93
C ALA A 539 -38.41 -3.04 27.98
N GLU A 540 -37.67 -2.25 28.77
CA GLU A 540 -37.81 -0.77 28.78
C GLU A 540 -37.49 -0.13 27.43
N ALA A 541 -36.43 -0.60 26.76
CA ALA A 541 -36.05 -0.11 25.43
C ALA A 541 -37.13 -0.43 24.38
N LEU A 542 -37.64 -1.67 24.36
CA LEU A 542 -38.71 -2.09 23.44
C LEU A 542 -40.03 -1.38 23.74
N ALA A 543 -40.40 -1.20 25.01
CA ALA A 543 -41.60 -0.45 25.39
C ALA A 543 -41.51 1.01 24.93
N SER A 544 -40.32 1.61 24.99
CA SER A 544 -40.08 2.98 24.51
C SER A 544 -40.23 3.14 22.99
N ALA A 545 -40.22 2.05 22.23
CA ALA A 545 -40.45 2.04 20.78
C ALA A 545 -41.94 1.91 20.39
N LEU A 546 -42.86 1.65 21.33
CA LEU A 546 -44.31 1.55 21.06
C LEU A 546 -44.95 2.80 20.42
N PRO A 547 -44.48 4.04 20.70
CA PRO A 547 -44.96 5.23 20.01
C PRO A 547 -44.46 5.37 18.56
N ASP A 548 -43.33 4.76 18.19
CA ASP A 548 -42.77 4.89 16.84
C ASP A 548 -43.56 4.04 15.85
N PHE A 549 -44.10 4.71 14.82
CA PHE A 549 -44.94 4.09 13.81
C PHE A 549 -44.27 2.91 13.10
N HIS A 550 -42.95 2.98 12.87
CA HIS A 550 -42.23 1.97 12.08
C HIS A 550 -41.84 0.73 12.87
N SER A 551 -41.77 0.82 14.20
CA SER A 551 -41.21 -0.22 15.06
C SER A 551 -42.22 -0.78 16.06
N ALA A 552 -43.37 -0.15 16.21
CA ALA A 552 -44.31 -0.51 17.24
C ALA A 552 -44.92 -1.91 17.09
N ASP A 553 -45.25 -2.36 15.87
CA ASP A 553 -45.87 -3.69 15.69
C ASP A 553 -44.87 -4.82 16.00
N ALA A 554 -43.59 -4.62 15.63
CA ALA A 554 -42.51 -5.52 16.03
C ALA A 554 -42.28 -5.47 17.55
N SER A 555 -42.30 -4.27 18.15
CA SER A 555 -42.17 -4.10 19.60
C SER A 555 -43.28 -4.82 20.37
N VAL A 556 -44.53 -4.77 19.89
CA VAL A 556 -45.66 -5.52 20.47
C VAL A 556 -45.36 -7.02 20.48
N LYS A 557 -45.00 -7.58 19.32
CA LYS A 557 -44.66 -9.01 19.20
C LYS A 557 -43.57 -9.40 20.20
N TYR A 558 -42.49 -8.62 20.25
CA TYR A 558 -41.32 -8.94 21.07
C TYR A 558 -41.54 -8.74 22.57
N LEU A 559 -42.31 -7.74 22.98
CA LEU A 559 -42.70 -7.57 24.39
C LEU A 559 -43.60 -8.70 24.88
N ILE A 560 -44.44 -9.27 24.01
CA ILE A 560 -45.22 -10.47 24.31
C ILE A 560 -44.29 -11.68 24.47
N GLU A 561 -43.32 -11.85 23.56
CA GLU A 561 -42.34 -12.93 23.59
C GLU A 561 -41.44 -12.91 24.84
N MET A 562 -41.08 -11.71 25.34
CA MET A 562 -40.37 -11.55 26.61
C MET A 562 -41.19 -11.98 27.83
N GLY A 563 -42.52 -11.99 27.73
CA GLY A 563 -43.41 -12.42 28.81
C GLY A 563 -43.45 -11.46 30.01
N PRO A 564 -43.59 -11.96 31.25
CA PRO A 564 -43.87 -11.13 32.44
C PRO A 564 -42.85 -10.02 32.74
N ILE A 565 -41.59 -10.18 32.31
CA ILE A 565 -40.54 -9.16 32.52
C ILE A 565 -40.87 -7.82 31.85
N ALA A 566 -41.69 -7.86 30.78
CA ALA A 566 -42.14 -6.69 30.05
C ALA A 566 -43.36 -6.00 30.66
N GLU A 567 -44.01 -6.58 31.68
CA GLU A 567 -45.24 -6.04 32.28
C GLU A 567 -45.00 -4.63 32.83
N GLU A 568 -44.01 -4.44 33.69
CA GLU A 568 -43.81 -3.14 34.37
C GLU A 568 -43.41 -2.01 33.41
N PRO A 569 -42.49 -2.20 32.45
CA PRO A 569 -42.21 -1.19 31.43
C PRO A 569 -43.43 -0.81 30.58
N VAL A 570 -44.23 -1.80 30.15
CA VAL A 570 -45.42 -1.59 29.31
C VAL A 570 -46.51 -0.82 30.07
N LEU A 571 -46.66 -1.08 31.37
CA LEU A 571 -47.65 -0.40 32.22
C LEU A 571 -47.45 1.13 32.29
N ARG A 572 -46.23 1.64 32.04
CA ARG A 572 -45.95 3.09 32.00
C ARG A 572 -46.67 3.79 30.85
N PHE A 573 -47.03 3.07 29.79
CA PHE A 573 -47.66 3.61 28.58
C PHE A 573 -49.20 3.55 28.60
N LEU A 574 -49.82 3.06 29.68
CA LEU A 574 -51.29 3.04 29.85
C LEU A 574 -51.93 4.43 29.73
N LYS A 575 -51.19 5.48 30.08
CA LYS A 575 -51.65 6.89 30.07
C LYS A 575 -51.11 7.69 28.87
N HIS A 576 -50.56 7.03 27.86
CA HIS A 576 -49.99 7.70 26.71
C HIS A 576 -51.07 8.47 25.93
N GLU A 577 -50.79 9.68 25.46
CA GLU A 577 -51.80 10.56 24.82
C GLU A 577 -52.40 9.95 23.54
N ASN A 578 -51.57 9.24 22.76
CA ASN A 578 -51.99 8.57 21.53
C ASN A 578 -52.77 7.28 21.83
N ALA A 579 -54.05 7.23 21.41
CA ALA A 579 -54.93 6.08 21.56
C ALA A 579 -54.37 4.80 20.91
N LYS A 580 -53.67 4.90 19.77
CA LYS A 580 -53.06 3.72 19.12
C LYS A 580 -52.00 3.06 20.00
N VAL A 581 -51.22 3.86 20.74
CA VAL A 581 -50.21 3.34 21.69
C VAL A 581 -50.90 2.65 22.86
N ARG A 582 -51.95 3.25 23.43
CA ARG A 582 -52.75 2.61 24.49
C ARG A 582 -53.37 1.29 24.03
N GLY A 583 -53.91 1.24 22.81
CA GLY A 583 -54.43 0.01 22.21
C GLY A 583 -53.40 -1.11 22.16
N ARG A 584 -52.17 -0.81 21.68
CA ARG A 584 -51.04 -1.75 21.66
C ARG A 584 -50.65 -2.22 23.06
N VAL A 585 -50.64 -1.32 24.05
CA VAL A 585 -50.37 -1.65 25.46
C VAL A 585 -51.39 -2.65 25.98
N TYR A 586 -52.68 -2.46 25.72
CA TYR A 586 -53.71 -3.42 26.11
C TYR A 586 -53.54 -4.78 25.42
N THR A 587 -53.17 -4.81 24.13
CA THR A 587 -52.85 -6.06 23.43
C THR A 587 -51.71 -6.81 24.11
N ILE A 588 -50.62 -6.13 24.46
CA ILE A 588 -49.48 -6.76 25.14
C ILE A 588 -49.91 -7.29 26.52
N LEU A 589 -50.56 -6.46 27.34
CA LEU A 589 -50.98 -6.83 28.69
C LEU A 589 -52.04 -7.95 28.71
N MET A 590 -52.83 -8.08 27.65
CA MET A 590 -53.74 -9.20 27.44
C MET A 590 -53.00 -10.54 27.31
N GLU A 591 -51.74 -10.54 26.89
CA GLU A 591 -50.92 -11.75 26.72
C GLU A 591 -49.94 -11.97 27.88
N ILE A 592 -49.45 -10.91 28.54
CA ILE A 592 -48.41 -11.04 29.59
C ILE A 592 -48.84 -10.58 30.99
N GLY A 593 -49.96 -9.86 31.11
CA GLY A 593 -50.33 -9.15 32.33
C GLY A 593 -50.66 -10.07 33.51
N GLY A 594 -50.23 -9.67 34.71
CA GLY A 594 -50.50 -10.36 35.97
C GLY A 594 -51.40 -9.55 36.91
N SER A 595 -51.25 -9.79 38.22
CA SER A 595 -52.10 -9.14 39.24
C SER A 595 -51.91 -7.62 39.34
N GLU A 596 -50.70 -7.12 39.05
CA GLU A 596 -50.43 -5.68 39.06
C GLU A 596 -51.09 -4.97 37.88
N THR A 597 -51.09 -5.60 36.69
CA THR A 597 -51.85 -5.14 35.54
C THR A 597 -53.32 -4.88 35.87
N MET A 598 -54.01 -5.81 36.55
CA MET A 598 -55.42 -5.60 36.92
C MET A 598 -55.65 -4.34 37.77
N LYS A 599 -54.76 -4.07 38.74
CA LYS A 599 -54.86 -2.90 39.62
C LYS A 599 -54.70 -1.61 38.82
N LYS A 600 -53.69 -1.56 37.94
CA LYS A 600 -53.40 -0.36 37.13
C LYS A 600 -54.46 -0.14 36.05
N ILE A 601 -54.92 -1.18 35.34
CA ILE A 601 -55.98 -1.07 34.33
C ILE A 601 -57.30 -0.61 34.94
N ARG A 602 -57.68 -1.11 36.13
CA ARG A 602 -58.91 -0.65 36.84
C ARG A 602 -58.91 0.84 37.11
N THR A 603 -57.75 1.38 37.44
CA THR A 603 -57.59 2.81 37.65
C THR A 603 -57.67 3.55 36.32
N ASN A 604 -57.11 2.99 35.24
CA ASN A 604 -57.09 3.61 33.92
C ASN A 604 -58.47 3.65 33.23
N ILE A 605 -59.29 2.61 33.36
CA ILE A 605 -60.67 2.56 32.80
C ILE A 605 -61.52 3.75 33.28
N LYS A 606 -61.32 4.21 34.52
CA LYS A 606 -62.03 5.35 35.09
C LYS A 606 -61.59 6.69 34.50
N LEU A 607 -60.36 6.75 33.99
CA LEU A 607 -59.73 7.95 33.45
C LEU A 607 -59.78 8.00 31.91
N GLU A 608 -60.13 6.89 31.27
CA GLU A 608 -60.18 6.77 29.82
C GLU A 608 -61.42 7.45 29.24
N ASN A 609 -61.19 8.48 28.43
CA ASN A 609 -62.24 9.27 27.80
C ASN A 609 -62.62 8.72 26.42
N ASP A 610 -61.72 7.98 25.77
CA ASP A 610 -62.00 7.37 24.48
C ASP A 610 -62.81 6.07 24.68
N ALA A 611 -64.02 6.03 24.13
CA ALA A 611 -64.92 4.89 24.31
C ALA A 611 -64.34 3.57 23.77
N GLY A 612 -63.58 3.62 22.67
CA GLY A 612 -62.94 2.44 22.08
C GLY A 612 -61.81 1.92 22.96
N MET A 613 -60.96 2.80 23.48
CA MET A 613 -59.89 2.41 24.40
C MET A 613 -60.43 1.94 25.76
N LYS A 614 -61.56 2.49 26.22
CA LYS A 614 -62.21 2.02 27.45
C LYS A 614 -62.72 0.60 27.30
N ALA A 615 -63.38 0.28 26.18
CA ALA A 615 -63.82 -1.08 25.87
C ALA A 615 -62.63 -2.05 25.75
N ALA A 616 -61.53 -1.64 25.10
CA ALA A 616 -60.31 -2.44 25.01
C ALA A 616 -59.67 -2.71 26.39
N ALA A 617 -59.68 -1.71 27.29
CA ALA A 617 -59.18 -1.85 28.65
C ALA A 617 -60.03 -2.80 29.50
N GLU A 618 -61.36 -2.76 29.37
CA GLU A 618 -62.29 -3.68 30.03
C GLU A 618 -62.09 -5.12 29.54
N ALA A 619 -61.96 -5.33 28.23
CA ALA A 619 -61.65 -6.64 27.65
C ALA A 619 -60.30 -7.18 28.15
N CYS A 620 -59.26 -6.34 28.16
CA CYS A 620 -57.94 -6.69 28.69
C CYS A 620 -58.00 -7.08 30.18
N MET A 621 -58.78 -6.35 30.99
CA MET A 621 -58.93 -6.69 32.41
C MET A 621 -59.58 -8.07 32.61
N GLU A 622 -60.62 -8.40 31.85
CA GLU A 622 -61.31 -9.68 31.99
C GLU A 622 -60.38 -10.85 31.62
N GLU A 623 -59.63 -10.71 30.52
CA GLU A 623 -58.67 -11.74 30.10
C GLU A 623 -57.53 -11.94 31.12
N VAL A 624 -56.98 -10.84 31.64
CA VAL A 624 -55.97 -10.92 32.72
C VAL A 624 -56.57 -11.54 33.98
N ARG A 625 -57.83 -11.22 34.32
CA ARG A 625 -58.50 -11.77 35.50
C ARG A 625 -58.67 -13.28 35.39
N THR A 626 -59.12 -13.77 34.25
CA THR A 626 -59.27 -15.21 33.98
C THR A 626 -57.95 -15.92 34.20
N ARG A 627 -56.88 -15.46 33.55
CA ARG A 627 -55.54 -16.06 33.66
C ARG A 627 -54.97 -16.02 35.08
N VAL A 628 -55.17 -14.92 35.83
CA VAL A 628 -54.72 -14.83 37.23
C VAL A 628 -55.51 -15.78 38.14
N MET A 629 -56.80 -16.00 37.88
CA MET A 629 -57.60 -16.99 38.61
C MET A 629 -57.13 -18.41 38.31
N GLU A 630 -56.90 -18.74 37.03
CA GLU A 630 -56.38 -20.03 36.60
C GLU A 630 -54.99 -20.33 37.19
N ALA A 631 -54.09 -19.34 37.18
CA ALA A 631 -52.77 -19.46 37.79
C ALA A 631 -52.87 -19.74 39.31
N ARG A 632 -53.75 -19.05 40.04
CA ARG A 632 -53.99 -19.29 41.47
C ARG A 632 -54.59 -20.67 41.75
N GLU A 633 -55.49 -21.14 40.89
CA GLU A 633 -56.04 -22.50 41.01
C GLU A 633 -54.97 -23.56 40.74
N ALA A 634 -54.06 -23.34 39.78
CA ALA A 634 -52.94 -24.22 39.52
C ALA A 634 -51.93 -24.26 40.69
N GLU A 635 -51.62 -23.11 41.29
CA GLU A 635 -50.78 -23.00 42.50
C GLU A 635 -51.43 -23.71 43.71
N LYS A 636 -52.76 -23.61 43.85
CA LYS A 636 -53.48 -24.32 44.91
C LYS A 636 -53.44 -25.85 44.71
N LYS A 637 -53.60 -26.33 43.47
CA LYS A 637 -53.52 -27.77 43.16
C LYS A 637 -52.12 -28.35 43.36
N THR A 638 -51.07 -27.60 43.05
CA THR A 638 -49.68 -28.02 43.28
C THR A 638 -49.34 -28.06 44.77
N SER A 639 -49.74 -27.05 45.54
CA SER A 639 -49.54 -27.05 47.01
C SER A 639 -50.35 -28.11 47.77
N GLU A 640 -51.52 -28.51 47.30
CA GLU A 640 -52.28 -29.65 47.88
C GLU A 640 -51.73 -31.02 47.46
N GLY A 641 -50.97 -31.10 46.37
CA GLY A 641 -50.34 -32.32 45.85
C GLY A 641 -49.08 -32.75 46.61
N ASP A 642 -48.27 -31.79 47.09
CA ASP A 642 -47.02 -32.04 47.81
C ASP A 642 -47.20 -32.40 49.31
N VAL A 643 -48.44 -32.41 49.81
CA VAL A 643 -48.77 -32.75 51.22
C VAL A 643 -49.27 -34.20 51.38
N LYS A 644 -49.27 -34.99 50.30
CA LYS A 644 -49.51 -36.43 50.32
C LYS A 644 -48.23 -37.19 50.02
#